data_AF-A0A952V3P8-F1
#
_entry.id   AF-A0A952V3P8-F1
#
_cell.length_a   1.000
_cell.length_b   1.000
_cell.length_c   1.000
_cell.angle_alpha   90.00
_cell.angle_beta   90.00
_cell.angle_gamma   90.00
#
_symmetry.space_group_name_H-M   'P 1'
#
loop_
_entity.id
_entity.type
_entity.pdbx_description
1 polymer ?
#
loop_
_entity_poly.entity_id
_entity_poly.type
_entity_poly.pdbx_seq_one_letter_code
_entity_poly.pdbx_strand_id
1 'polypeptide(L)'
;MAARSLLALLFTGLLVACGSEGGRVGDEHGEDDATSRAKTGSDGDGVSDAEEAAAVRERPWEILSNKNETLLSNVFYAEPSENEQIMPWTVDGRTQIDRLIYPTLGNPNLYVKSDASDELVVVLRLEPDAYAHLAPNVLADGAVTLKDDAEDALAFFLVARAARAAAEAKTAQEAKAGVFRIKPARIVQSPEPSDMPVALKKRHTLRAIFDRAAMADVPADLYDTRFEVRKGGALFANVYEYQYNAVRVFDDVKEEYTALNVTDTQVSVSAEYKTLTAEKLEDFVDGVNAETSPDVKNAAFITFNGDLHNGGSPGSIFQRNVATTYMREASRVLGALKRLRLPIFLTAGNHDGYAAIGHVPAAVAAIDARAGSSLEEVIDDQNAIAWPGYSFSDYSAFLARTAATPGGLPKDIVAGSFERLPGDSFGAGWTSVPRADRNMVLYDGFYQWQKTYGPLTSSWTFGKNRYVSMNSYELRQHRRTGWGMYTVNYGGGMSKVQLEWLDRELVRGKAAGEDVVLLMHHDPRGGHKGEDHGYYMPVVDYRGIGQSTLNYLLSEQLTPLVCKKPELSMSVDERDSCRHDGLQEWMAPDGELDKDGAGYFMSGVELLRRISASAQVRTLVLGHVHFNSLEVLVEDDPLVPNRLSLEGSADGGARELAVLRFGAGSDLSDQKYEGKPLFGYAVLHVTKETDTPRINAATYFAHGAAPASFAKVLSVDIDRTKSLRPKDAANPLDKVFDW
;
A
#
# COMPACT_ATOMS: atom_id res chain seq x y z
N MET A 1 -30.18 11.64 5.96
CA MET A 1 -31.62 11.40 5.66
C MET A 1 -31.96 11.33 4.16
N ALA A 2 -31.08 11.71 3.23
CA ALA A 2 -31.35 11.64 1.78
C ALA A 2 -31.12 10.24 1.13
N ALA A 3 -30.38 9.34 1.78
CA ALA A 3 -30.13 7.96 1.30
C ALA A 3 -31.35 7.02 1.39
N ARG A 4 -32.41 7.38 2.13
CA ARG A 4 -33.61 6.53 2.28
C ARG A 4 -34.56 6.60 1.09
N SER A 5 -34.44 7.61 0.21
CA SER A 5 -35.46 7.88 -0.82
C SER A 5 -35.13 7.32 -2.21
N LEU A 6 -33.91 6.81 -2.44
CA LEU A 6 -33.53 6.19 -3.73
C LEU A 6 -33.70 4.65 -3.74
N LEU A 7 -34.00 4.04 -2.58
CA LEU A 7 -34.06 2.58 -2.39
C LEU A 7 -35.38 1.93 -2.83
N ALA A 8 -36.37 2.71 -3.27
CA ALA A 8 -37.75 2.25 -3.43
C ALA A 8 -38.11 1.67 -4.81
N LEU A 9 -37.15 1.43 -5.72
CA LEU A 9 -37.47 1.04 -7.11
C LEU A 9 -36.79 -0.23 -7.64
N LEU A 10 -36.18 -1.05 -6.77
CA LEU A 10 -35.57 -2.34 -7.15
C LEU A 10 -36.05 -3.47 -6.24
N PHE A 11 -37.34 -3.81 -6.31
CA PHE A 11 -37.84 -5.07 -5.76
C PHE A 11 -38.94 -5.66 -6.64
N THR A 12 -38.56 -6.61 -7.48
CA THR A 12 -39.40 -7.75 -7.87
C THR A 12 -38.51 -8.92 -8.31
N GLY A 13 -38.45 -9.95 -7.46
CA GLY A 13 -38.41 -11.37 -7.83
C GLY A 13 -37.08 -12.00 -8.28
N LEU A 14 -36.47 -12.80 -7.39
CA LEU A 14 -36.22 -14.24 -7.60
C LEU A 14 -35.53 -14.83 -6.36
N LEU A 15 -36.32 -15.50 -5.51
CA LEU A 15 -35.84 -16.51 -4.57
C LEU A 15 -35.72 -17.81 -5.37
N VAL A 16 -34.49 -18.31 -5.56
CA VAL A 16 -34.26 -19.72 -5.93
C VAL A 16 -33.51 -20.37 -4.78
N ALA A 17 -34.26 -21.13 -3.99
CA ALA A 17 -33.73 -22.09 -3.05
C ALA A 17 -33.25 -23.33 -3.84
N CYS A 18 -32.02 -23.76 -3.62
CA CYS A 18 -31.58 -25.10 -4.00
C CYS A 18 -31.30 -25.89 -2.73
N GLY A 19 -32.19 -26.85 -2.45
CA GLY A 19 -32.07 -27.82 -1.37
C GLY A 19 -31.05 -28.90 -1.67
N SER A 20 -30.55 -29.47 -0.57
CA SER A 20 -29.68 -30.64 -0.51
C SER A 20 -30.41 -31.95 -0.78
N GLU A 21 -29.72 -32.88 -1.45
CA GLU A 21 -29.74 -34.36 -1.29
C GLU A 21 -28.56 -34.84 -2.18
N GLY A 22 -27.65 -35.72 -1.81
CA GLY A 22 -27.69 -36.87 -0.92
C GLY A 22 -27.03 -38.02 -1.71
N GLY A 23 -25.80 -38.40 -1.37
CA GLY A 23 -25.09 -39.49 -2.06
C GLY A 23 -23.84 -39.92 -1.30
N ARG A 24 -24.00 -40.94 -0.45
CA ARG A 24 -22.94 -41.69 0.22
C ARG A 24 -22.39 -42.80 -0.68
N VAL A 25 -21.23 -43.32 -0.23
CA VAL A 25 -20.53 -44.59 -0.54
C VAL A 25 -19.31 -44.36 -1.48
N GLY A 26 -18.08 -44.72 -1.11
CA GLY A 26 -17.64 -45.59 -0.02
C GLY A 26 -16.16 -45.47 0.35
N ASP A 27 -15.86 -46.05 1.51
CA ASP A 27 -14.55 -46.32 2.06
C ASP A 27 -13.75 -47.26 1.16
N GLU A 28 -12.48 -46.95 0.89
CA GLU A 28 -11.42 -47.95 0.80
C GLU A 28 -10.14 -47.42 1.44
N HIS A 29 -9.65 -48.18 2.41
CA HIS A 29 -8.33 -48.09 3.01
C HIS A 29 -7.24 -48.40 1.98
N GLY A 30 -6.14 -47.65 2.03
CA GLY A 30 -4.89 -47.99 1.36
C GLY A 30 -3.73 -47.23 1.99
N GLU A 31 -2.93 -47.95 2.78
CA GLU A 31 -1.69 -47.50 3.40
C GLU A 31 -0.59 -47.20 2.37
N ASP A 32 0.36 -46.38 2.83
CA ASP A 32 1.75 -46.23 2.38
C ASP A 32 2.02 -45.78 0.94
N ASP A 33 2.47 -44.53 0.79
CA ASP A 33 3.79 -44.33 0.16
C ASP A 33 4.49 -43.07 0.69
N ALA A 34 5.54 -43.33 1.46
CA ALA A 34 6.52 -42.35 1.91
C ALA A 34 7.62 -42.24 0.85
N THR A 35 7.85 -41.04 0.30
CA THR A 35 9.13 -40.52 -0.23
C THR A 35 8.81 -39.25 -1.04
N SER A 36 9.06 -38.03 -0.57
CA SER A 36 10.38 -37.39 -0.68
C SER A 36 10.45 -36.19 0.26
N ARG A 37 10.72 -36.46 1.54
CA ARG A 37 11.16 -35.41 2.48
C ARG A 37 12.61 -35.10 2.13
N ALA A 38 12.84 -34.05 1.35
CA ALA A 38 14.15 -33.43 1.26
C ALA A 38 14.51 -32.95 2.66
N LYS A 39 15.37 -33.72 3.34
CA LYS A 39 16.07 -33.28 4.54
C LYS A 39 16.97 -32.11 4.13
N THR A 40 16.59 -30.89 4.49
CA THR A 40 17.58 -29.84 4.74
C THR A 40 18.17 -30.14 6.12
N GLY A 41 19.44 -30.55 6.12
CA GLY A 41 20.17 -30.88 7.33
C GLY A 41 20.37 -29.65 8.20
N SER A 42 20.24 -29.86 9.50
CA SER A 42 20.86 -29.03 10.52
C SER A 42 22.37 -29.05 10.33
N ASP A 43 22.97 -27.87 10.12
CA ASP A 43 24.35 -27.53 10.48
C ASP A 43 24.58 -26.03 10.19
N GLY A 44 24.65 -25.20 11.25
CA GLY A 44 25.22 -23.84 11.20
C GLY A 44 24.23 -22.66 11.30
N ASP A 45 24.18 -22.05 12.48
CA ASP A 45 23.32 -20.92 12.90
C ASP A 45 23.71 -19.54 12.34
N GLY A 46 23.74 -19.41 11.02
CA GLY A 46 23.83 -18.12 10.32
C GLY A 46 22.93 -18.15 9.08
N VAL A 47 22.48 -16.99 8.59
CA VAL A 47 22.14 -16.92 7.16
C VAL A 47 23.41 -17.36 6.44
N SER A 48 23.34 -18.35 5.56
CA SER A 48 24.56 -18.75 4.85
C SER A 48 25.09 -17.56 4.04
N ASP A 49 26.40 -17.40 3.91
CA ASP A 49 27.00 -16.33 3.10
C ASP A 49 26.39 -16.26 1.69
N ALA A 50 25.95 -17.42 1.15
CA ALA A 50 25.28 -17.53 -0.13
C ALA A 50 23.85 -16.95 -0.12
N GLU A 51 23.07 -17.21 0.93
CA GLU A 51 21.72 -16.65 1.10
C GLU A 51 21.78 -15.14 1.36
N GLU A 52 22.72 -14.68 2.19
CA GLU A 52 22.93 -13.26 2.43
C GLU A 52 23.35 -12.55 1.14
N ALA A 53 24.35 -13.09 0.44
CA ALA A 53 24.80 -12.57 -0.85
C ALA A 53 23.67 -12.54 -1.90
N ALA A 54 22.79 -13.55 -1.91
CA ALA A 54 21.64 -13.58 -2.79
C ALA A 54 20.57 -12.55 -2.42
N ALA A 55 20.36 -12.30 -1.13
CA ALA A 55 19.40 -11.31 -0.64
C ALA A 55 19.87 -9.88 -0.86
N VAL A 56 21.14 -9.55 -0.63
CA VAL A 56 21.69 -8.20 -0.90
C VAL A 56 21.88 -7.93 -2.39
N ARG A 57 21.82 -8.96 -3.24
CA ARG A 57 21.86 -8.79 -4.68
C ARG A 57 20.56 -8.15 -5.17
N GLU A 58 20.70 -6.92 -5.65
CA GLU A 58 19.64 -6.19 -6.32
C GLU A 58 19.16 -6.90 -7.60
N ARG A 59 17.83 -6.98 -7.78
CA ARG A 59 17.23 -7.46 -9.05
C ARG A 59 17.31 -6.36 -10.13
N PRO A 60 17.28 -6.69 -11.43
CA PRO A 60 17.36 -5.69 -12.50
C PRO A 60 16.27 -4.60 -12.49
N TRP A 61 15.16 -4.83 -11.81
CA TRP A 61 14.05 -3.88 -11.64
C TRP A 61 13.97 -3.30 -10.22
N GLU A 62 14.88 -3.66 -9.31
CA GLU A 62 14.92 -3.13 -7.95
C GLU A 62 15.95 -2.00 -7.84
N ILE A 63 15.80 -1.18 -6.80
CA ILE A 63 16.82 -0.24 -6.34
C ILE A 63 17.00 -0.42 -4.85
N LEU A 64 18.23 -0.75 -4.45
CA LEU A 64 18.64 -0.77 -3.05
C LEU A 64 19.49 0.46 -2.70
N SER A 65 19.40 0.92 -1.45
CA SER A 65 20.40 1.83 -0.87
C SER A 65 21.63 1.06 -0.42
N ASN A 66 22.72 1.77 -0.10
CA ASN A 66 23.88 1.18 0.59
C ASN A 66 23.55 0.50 1.92
N LYS A 67 22.42 0.85 2.55
CA LYS A 67 21.90 0.24 3.78
C LYS A 67 20.99 -0.96 3.50
N ASN A 68 20.96 -1.44 2.25
CA ASN A 68 20.11 -2.52 1.77
C ASN A 68 18.61 -2.26 1.98
N GLU A 69 18.18 -0.99 1.95
CA GLU A 69 16.77 -0.63 1.93
C GLU A 69 16.22 -0.85 0.53
N THR A 70 15.05 -1.48 0.38
CA THR A 70 14.37 -1.48 -0.91
C THR A 70 13.70 -0.13 -1.14
N LEU A 71 14.43 0.79 -1.75
CA LEU A 71 13.92 2.09 -2.16
C LEU A 71 12.81 1.91 -3.20
N LEU A 72 13.00 0.98 -4.14
CA LEU A 72 12.02 0.59 -5.15
C LEU A 72 12.07 -0.91 -5.38
N SER A 73 10.97 -1.62 -5.11
CA SER A 73 10.80 -3.04 -5.44
C SER A 73 10.56 -3.28 -6.93
N ASN A 74 10.17 -2.23 -7.65
CA ASN A 74 9.97 -2.22 -9.10
C ASN A 74 10.13 -0.79 -9.63
N VAL A 75 11.19 -0.49 -10.37
CA VAL A 75 11.44 0.84 -10.99
C VAL A 75 10.43 1.21 -12.09
N PHE A 76 9.65 0.26 -12.57
CA PHE A 76 8.70 0.46 -13.65
C PHE A 76 7.28 0.74 -13.15
N TYR A 77 7.07 0.84 -11.83
CA TYR A 77 5.75 1.03 -11.22
C TYR A 77 4.99 2.26 -11.74
N ALA A 78 5.72 3.30 -12.14
CA ALA A 78 5.17 4.53 -12.72
C ALA A 78 5.27 4.56 -14.26
N GLU A 79 5.62 3.47 -14.93
CA GLU A 79 5.69 3.41 -16.40
C GLU A 79 4.29 3.21 -16.99
N PRO A 80 3.91 3.92 -18.07
CA PRO A 80 2.66 3.66 -18.77
C PRO A 80 2.42 2.21 -19.20
N SER A 81 3.45 1.40 -19.48
CA SER A 81 3.24 -0.03 -19.79
C SER A 81 2.76 -0.86 -18.60
N GLU A 82 2.97 -0.38 -17.38
CA GLU A 82 2.47 -1.02 -16.16
C GLU A 82 1.18 -0.38 -15.63
N ASN A 83 0.75 0.72 -16.26
CA ASN A 83 -0.36 1.53 -15.80
C ASN A 83 -1.35 1.79 -16.96
N GLU A 84 -2.09 0.75 -17.28
CA GLU A 84 -2.92 0.65 -18.46
C GLU A 84 -4.38 1.05 -18.18
N GLN A 85 -4.55 2.33 -17.81
CA GLN A 85 -5.84 2.92 -17.43
C GLN A 85 -6.42 3.84 -18.52
N ILE A 86 -7.75 3.86 -18.65
CA ILE A 86 -8.48 4.76 -19.55
C ILE A 86 -8.69 6.14 -18.91
N MET A 87 -9.22 6.19 -17.68
CA MET A 87 -9.43 7.45 -16.97
C MET A 87 -8.09 8.08 -16.58
N PRO A 88 -7.97 9.43 -16.61
CA PRO A 88 -6.73 10.10 -16.27
C PRO A 88 -6.31 9.81 -14.83
N TRP A 89 -5.03 9.56 -14.62
CA TRP A 89 -4.39 9.49 -13.31
C TRP A 89 -3.72 10.82 -12.90
N THR A 90 -3.83 11.86 -13.73
CA THR A 90 -3.25 13.17 -13.45
C THR A 90 -4.03 13.86 -12.34
N VAL A 91 -3.32 14.52 -11.44
CA VAL A 91 -3.91 15.30 -10.34
C VAL A 91 -3.60 16.77 -10.61
N ASP A 92 -4.63 17.61 -10.54
CA ASP A 92 -4.55 19.06 -10.81
C ASP A 92 -3.86 19.40 -12.16
N GLY A 93 -4.15 18.60 -13.19
CA GLY A 93 -3.64 18.81 -14.55
C GLY A 93 -2.18 18.39 -14.78
N ARG A 94 -1.56 17.62 -13.87
CA ARG A 94 -0.23 17.04 -14.08
C ARG A 94 -0.12 15.60 -13.56
N THR A 95 0.75 14.81 -14.17
CA THR A 95 1.23 13.56 -13.54
C THR A 95 2.09 13.93 -12.33
N GLN A 96 1.83 13.31 -11.17
CA GLN A 96 2.61 13.61 -9.98
C GLN A 96 3.94 12.86 -9.99
N ILE A 97 3.94 11.59 -10.39
CA ILE A 97 5.11 10.72 -10.57
C ILE A 97 5.19 10.24 -12.02
N ASP A 98 6.23 10.67 -12.75
CA ASP A 98 6.44 10.25 -14.15
C ASP A 98 7.90 9.85 -14.43
N ARG A 99 8.83 10.79 -14.24
CA ARG A 99 10.25 10.62 -14.49
C ARG A 99 11.05 10.57 -13.21
N LEU A 100 10.68 11.35 -12.18
CA LEU A 100 11.26 11.22 -10.84
C LEU A 100 10.45 10.17 -10.07
N ILE A 101 10.98 8.96 -10.00
CA ILE A 101 10.27 7.81 -9.42
C ILE A 101 10.70 7.49 -7.98
N TYR A 102 11.78 8.11 -7.49
CA TYR A 102 12.16 8.12 -6.08
C TYR A 102 13.11 9.31 -5.80
N PRO A 103 13.04 9.96 -4.63
CA PRO A 103 12.03 9.76 -3.57
C PRO A 103 10.69 10.41 -3.90
N THR A 104 9.62 9.97 -3.26
CA THR A 104 8.25 10.48 -3.49
C THR A 104 7.58 10.92 -2.18
N LEU A 105 6.40 11.55 -2.27
CA LEU A 105 5.64 11.97 -1.07
C LEU A 105 5.32 10.81 -0.13
N GLY A 106 4.98 9.64 -0.68
CA GLY A 106 4.60 8.45 0.09
C GLY A 106 5.74 7.45 0.35
N ASN A 107 6.93 7.73 -0.16
CA ASN A 107 8.14 6.94 0.07
C ASN A 107 9.37 7.87 0.04
N PRO A 108 9.55 8.69 1.09
CA PRO A 108 10.63 9.66 1.19
C PRO A 108 11.97 8.99 1.51
N ASN A 109 13.06 9.72 1.28
CA ASN A 109 14.39 9.37 1.78
C ASN A 109 14.62 9.99 3.17
N LEU A 110 15.06 9.18 4.13
CA LEU A 110 15.45 9.63 5.47
C LEU A 110 16.98 9.70 5.55
N TYR A 111 17.56 10.84 5.16
CA TYR A 111 19.00 11.01 5.11
C TYR A 111 19.58 11.48 6.45
N VAL A 112 20.60 10.78 6.96
CA VAL A 112 21.27 11.08 8.24
C VAL A 112 22.74 11.43 8.04
N LYS A 113 23.12 12.69 8.29
CA LYS A 113 24.48 13.20 8.01
C LYS A 113 25.59 12.51 8.79
N SER A 114 25.31 12.12 10.03
CA SER A 114 26.30 11.45 10.91
C SER A 114 26.58 10.00 10.49
N ASP A 115 25.68 9.37 9.73
CA ASP A 115 25.86 8.04 9.18
C ASP A 115 26.68 8.13 7.89
N ALA A 116 27.93 7.66 7.95
CA ALA A 116 28.85 7.73 6.80
C ALA A 116 28.46 6.80 5.65
N SER A 117 27.57 5.83 5.90
CA SER A 117 27.07 4.89 4.89
C SER A 117 25.77 5.35 4.23
N ASP A 118 25.14 6.38 4.77
CA ASP A 118 23.86 6.88 4.29
C ASP A 118 24.02 7.77 3.05
N GLU A 119 23.02 7.72 2.18
CA GLU A 119 23.01 8.40 0.89
C GLU A 119 21.59 8.85 0.54
N LEU A 120 21.50 10.04 -0.04
CA LEU A 120 20.31 10.39 -0.80
C LEU A 120 20.46 9.78 -2.21
N VAL A 121 19.48 8.97 -2.61
CA VAL A 121 19.37 8.47 -3.98
C VAL A 121 18.17 9.15 -4.64
N VAL A 122 18.36 9.69 -5.84
CA VAL A 122 17.26 10.12 -6.72
C VAL A 122 17.24 9.21 -7.94
N VAL A 123 16.12 8.53 -8.16
CA VAL A 123 15.94 7.59 -9.26
C VAL A 123 15.07 8.24 -10.34
N LEU A 124 15.62 8.31 -11.55
CA LEU A 124 14.98 8.90 -12.71
C LEU A 124 14.72 7.87 -13.80
N ARG A 125 13.64 8.05 -14.56
CA ARG A 125 13.41 7.37 -15.84
C ARG A 125 13.24 8.40 -16.94
N LEU A 126 14.24 8.52 -17.81
CA LEU A 126 14.31 9.56 -18.83
C LEU A 126 14.14 9.00 -20.24
N GLU A 127 13.43 9.74 -21.08
CA GLU A 127 13.33 9.43 -22.51
C GLU A 127 14.71 9.47 -23.20
N PRO A 128 14.92 8.69 -24.28
CA PRO A 128 16.21 8.61 -24.97
C PRO A 128 16.73 9.94 -25.49
N ASP A 129 15.84 10.86 -25.91
CA ASP A 129 16.21 12.19 -26.41
C ASP A 129 16.66 13.14 -25.30
N ALA A 130 15.96 13.14 -24.16
CA ALA A 130 16.35 13.87 -22.95
C ALA A 130 17.70 13.38 -22.42
N TYR A 131 17.91 12.06 -22.44
CA TYR A 131 19.18 11.47 -22.03
C TYR A 131 20.32 11.78 -23.01
N ALA A 132 20.11 11.56 -24.32
CA ALA A 132 21.12 11.78 -25.34
C ALA A 132 21.58 13.24 -25.46
N HIS A 133 20.69 14.22 -25.20
CA HIS A 133 21.04 15.64 -25.17
C HIS A 133 22.18 15.94 -24.18
N LEU A 134 22.26 15.19 -23.08
CA LEU A 134 23.31 15.34 -22.07
C LEU A 134 24.64 14.64 -22.46
N ALA A 135 24.76 14.13 -23.68
CA ALA A 135 25.94 13.44 -24.22
C ALA A 135 26.52 12.38 -23.24
N PRO A 136 25.72 11.39 -22.83
CA PRO A 136 26.13 10.42 -21.82
C PRO A 136 27.27 9.55 -22.32
N ASN A 137 28.27 9.35 -21.47
CA ASN A 137 29.32 8.35 -21.64
C ASN A 137 29.24 7.37 -20.46
N VAL A 138 28.77 6.15 -20.77
CA VAL A 138 28.57 5.07 -19.80
C VAL A 138 29.86 4.26 -19.69
N LEU A 139 30.38 4.16 -18.48
CA LEU A 139 31.58 3.40 -18.16
C LEU A 139 31.25 1.92 -17.94
N ALA A 140 32.28 1.07 -17.87
CA ALA A 140 32.12 -0.38 -17.76
C ALA A 140 31.40 -0.83 -16.46
N ASP A 141 31.48 -0.02 -15.40
CA ASP A 141 30.82 -0.24 -14.11
C ASP A 141 29.40 0.37 -14.05
N GLY A 142 28.88 0.88 -15.17
CA GLY A 142 27.58 1.53 -15.26
C GLY A 142 27.56 2.99 -14.80
N ALA A 143 28.68 3.53 -14.29
CA ALA A 143 28.78 4.95 -13.98
C ALA A 143 28.64 5.79 -15.25
N VAL A 144 27.96 6.92 -15.14
CA VAL A 144 27.68 7.80 -16.28
C VAL A 144 28.32 9.15 -16.05
N THR A 145 29.14 9.57 -17.01
CA THR A 145 29.56 10.97 -17.12
C THR A 145 28.64 11.68 -18.11
N LEU A 146 28.07 12.80 -17.70
CA LEU A 146 27.22 13.65 -18.52
C LEU A 146 27.96 14.95 -18.86
N LYS A 147 27.58 15.58 -19.97
CA LYS A 147 27.84 17.01 -20.15
C LYS A 147 27.00 17.76 -19.09
N ASP A 148 27.67 18.26 -18.06
CA ASP A 148 27.07 18.99 -16.95
C ASP A 148 27.80 20.32 -16.75
N ASP A 149 27.28 21.37 -17.36
CA ASP A 149 27.74 22.75 -17.18
C ASP A 149 26.62 23.64 -16.63
N ALA A 150 26.77 24.97 -16.68
CA ALA A 150 25.74 25.87 -16.16
C ALA A 150 24.48 25.90 -17.05
N GLU A 151 24.62 25.57 -18.33
CA GLU A 151 23.59 25.73 -19.36
C GLU A 151 22.98 24.39 -19.79
N ASP A 152 23.79 23.35 -19.95
CA ASP A 152 23.37 21.98 -20.29
C ASP A 152 23.68 21.06 -19.10
N ALA A 153 22.64 20.60 -18.39
CA ALA A 153 22.80 19.92 -17.11
C ALA A 153 21.62 19.01 -16.74
N LEU A 154 21.89 18.02 -15.89
CA LEU A 154 20.90 17.37 -15.05
C LEU A 154 20.97 18.02 -13.66
N ALA A 155 20.02 18.90 -13.35
CA ALA A 155 20.06 19.72 -12.14
C ALA A 155 19.10 19.19 -11.07
N PHE A 156 19.58 19.11 -9.82
CA PHE A 156 18.82 18.63 -8.67
C PHE A 156 18.73 19.69 -7.59
N PHE A 157 17.56 19.79 -6.98
CA PHE A 157 17.28 20.77 -5.95
C PHE A 157 16.54 20.14 -4.77
N LEU A 158 16.95 20.56 -3.57
CA LEU A 158 16.14 20.40 -2.37
C LEU A 158 15.50 21.74 -2.03
N VAL A 159 14.18 21.75 -1.91
CA VAL A 159 13.39 22.96 -1.75
C VAL A 159 12.74 22.94 -0.38
N ALA A 160 13.13 23.87 0.48
CA ALA A 160 12.49 24.05 1.77
C ALA A 160 11.03 24.47 1.56
N ARG A 161 10.14 24.03 2.46
CA ARG A 161 8.70 24.29 2.34
C ARG A 161 8.35 25.78 2.15
N ALA A 162 9.08 26.68 2.80
CA ALA A 162 8.87 28.13 2.67
C ALA A 162 9.15 28.67 1.24
N ALA A 163 9.95 27.97 0.44
CA ALA A 163 10.31 28.33 -0.93
C ALA A 163 9.49 27.59 -2.00
N ARG A 164 8.64 26.62 -1.61
CA ARG A 164 7.88 25.72 -2.50
C ARG A 164 7.13 26.46 -3.61
N ALA A 165 6.30 27.44 -3.26
CA ALA A 165 5.44 28.14 -4.21
C ALA A 165 6.24 28.79 -5.36
N ALA A 166 7.46 29.26 -5.09
CA ALA A 166 8.33 29.83 -6.11
C ALA A 166 9.07 28.76 -6.95
N ALA A 167 9.29 27.57 -6.38
CA ALA A 167 10.04 26.47 -7.01
C ALA A 167 9.18 25.51 -7.84
N GLU A 168 7.84 25.55 -7.69
CA GLU A 168 6.89 24.81 -8.53
C GLU A 168 6.74 25.40 -9.95
N ALA A 169 7.43 26.51 -10.25
CA ALA A 169 7.33 27.16 -11.54
C ALA A 169 7.78 26.24 -12.70
N LYS A 170 7.15 26.45 -13.87
CA LYS A 170 7.46 25.74 -15.14
C LYS A 170 8.69 26.32 -15.86
N THR A 171 9.65 26.82 -15.07
CA THR A 171 10.89 27.44 -15.54
C THR A 171 12.06 26.85 -14.76
N ALA A 172 13.26 26.92 -15.32
CA ALA A 172 14.48 26.50 -14.65
C ALA A 172 14.64 27.26 -13.32
N GLN A 173 15.05 26.55 -12.27
CA GLN A 173 15.26 27.12 -10.94
C GLN A 173 16.71 27.55 -10.73
N GLU A 174 16.98 28.41 -9.77
CA GLU A 174 18.36 28.72 -9.37
C GLU A 174 18.49 28.57 -7.86
N ALA A 175 19.72 28.31 -7.40
CA ALA A 175 20.01 28.26 -5.98
C ALA A 175 19.72 29.64 -5.36
N LYS A 176 18.95 29.63 -4.28
CA LYS A 176 18.53 30.84 -3.54
C LYS A 176 18.15 30.44 -2.11
N ALA A 177 17.78 31.42 -1.27
CA ALA A 177 17.35 31.12 0.09
C ALA A 177 16.21 30.08 0.09
N GLY A 178 16.45 28.95 0.76
CA GLY A 178 15.50 27.81 0.83
C GLY A 178 15.44 26.93 -0.43
N VAL A 179 16.27 27.16 -1.45
CA VAL A 179 16.40 26.31 -2.64
C VAL A 179 17.87 25.94 -2.81
N PHE A 180 18.20 24.71 -2.45
CA PHE A 180 19.56 24.19 -2.43
C PHE A 180 19.82 23.39 -3.70
N ARG A 181 20.73 23.85 -4.56
CA ARG A 181 21.22 23.05 -5.68
C ARG A 181 22.21 22.04 -5.14
N ILE A 182 21.91 20.75 -5.28
CA ILE A 182 22.82 19.65 -4.91
C ILE A 182 23.39 19.02 -6.17
N LYS A 183 24.61 18.50 -6.08
CA LYS A 183 25.28 17.81 -7.18
C LYS A 183 25.54 16.36 -6.79
N PRO A 184 25.18 15.39 -7.64
CA PRO A 184 25.44 14.00 -7.32
C PRO A 184 26.94 13.74 -7.28
N ALA A 185 27.38 12.95 -6.31
CA ALA A 185 28.74 12.41 -6.26
C ALA A 185 28.97 11.41 -7.40
N ARG A 186 27.91 10.67 -7.78
CA ARG A 186 27.92 9.70 -8.86
C ARG A 186 26.55 9.61 -9.53
N ILE A 187 26.53 9.42 -10.84
CA ILE A 187 25.34 9.00 -11.59
C ILE A 187 25.59 7.61 -12.15
N VAL A 188 24.62 6.71 -12.02
CA VAL A 188 24.69 5.32 -12.52
C VAL A 188 23.50 5.07 -13.42
N GLN A 189 23.73 4.43 -14.56
CA GLN A 189 22.65 3.89 -15.40
C GLN A 189 22.41 2.43 -15.00
N SER A 190 21.17 2.09 -14.63
CA SER A 190 20.81 0.70 -14.40
C SER A 190 20.99 -0.11 -15.69
N PRO A 191 21.47 -1.37 -15.59
CA PRO A 191 21.67 -2.20 -16.75
C PRO A 191 20.34 -2.45 -17.49
N GLU A 192 20.42 -2.61 -18.81
CA GLU A 192 19.31 -3.04 -19.66
C GLU A 192 19.61 -4.43 -20.24
N PRO A 193 19.35 -5.52 -19.48
CA PRO A 193 19.60 -6.87 -19.93
C PRO A 193 18.96 -7.20 -21.29
N SER A 194 19.54 -8.18 -21.99
CA SER A 194 19.03 -8.63 -23.28
C SER A 194 17.60 -9.19 -23.18
N ASP A 195 17.26 -9.83 -22.06
CA ASP A 195 15.94 -10.40 -21.76
C ASP A 195 14.90 -9.38 -21.23
N MET A 196 15.29 -8.11 -21.04
CA MET A 196 14.37 -7.06 -20.62
C MET A 196 13.31 -6.78 -21.71
N PRO A 197 12.00 -6.73 -21.37
CA PRO A 197 10.93 -6.48 -22.33
C PRO A 197 11.07 -5.15 -23.05
N VAL A 198 10.80 -5.13 -24.36
CA VAL A 198 10.88 -3.92 -25.20
C VAL A 198 10.03 -2.78 -24.66
N ALA A 199 8.85 -3.08 -24.10
CA ALA A 199 7.96 -2.07 -23.54
C ALA A 199 8.59 -1.30 -22.36
N LEU A 200 9.48 -1.95 -21.60
CA LEU A 200 10.19 -1.34 -20.47
C LEU A 200 11.44 -0.56 -20.89
N LYS A 201 11.97 -0.80 -22.11
CA LYS A 201 13.18 -0.14 -22.67
C LYS A 201 12.92 1.27 -23.22
N LYS A 202 11.71 1.82 -23.05
CA LYS A 202 11.33 3.13 -23.58
C LYS A 202 12.02 4.31 -22.90
N ARG A 203 12.55 4.09 -21.69
CA ARG A 203 13.25 5.10 -20.88
C ARG A 203 14.45 4.47 -20.20
N HIS A 204 15.54 5.23 -20.10
CA HIS A 204 16.73 4.84 -19.33
C HIS A 204 16.48 5.09 -17.84
N THR A 205 16.87 4.13 -17.00
CA THR A 205 16.81 4.28 -15.54
C THR A 205 18.15 4.78 -15.03
N LEU A 206 18.15 5.94 -14.38
CA LEU A 206 19.34 6.59 -13.81
C LEU A 206 19.20 6.72 -12.30
N ARG A 207 20.32 6.60 -11.60
CA ARG A 207 20.46 6.84 -10.16
C ARG A 207 21.44 7.97 -9.95
N ALA A 208 20.97 9.09 -9.41
CA ALA A 208 21.83 10.16 -8.92
C ALA A 208 22.05 9.94 -7.43
N ILE A 209 23.30 9.71 -7.04
CA ILE A 209 23.70 9.36 -5.67
C ILE A 209 24.39 10.58 -5.05
N PHE A 210 23.90 11.01 -3.89
CA PHE A 210 24.39 12.15 -3.14
C PHE A 210 24.91 11.64 -1.80
N ASP A 211 26.23 11.63 -1.68
CA ASP A 211 26.93 11.24 -0.45
C ASP A 211 26.97 12.37 0.57
N ARG A 212 27.68 12.13 1.68
CA ARG A 212 27.90 13.12 2.73
C ARG A 212 28.51 14.43 2.27
N ALA A 213 29.41 14.40 1.28
CA ALA A 213 30.01 15.63 0.77
C ALA A 213 29.00 16.43 -0.07
N ALA A 214 28.23 15.74 -0.91
CA ALA A 214 27.17 16.35 -1.71
C ALA A 214 26.03 16.97 -0.88
N MET A 215 25.79 16.44 0.32
CA MET A 215 24.74 16.87 1.24
C MET A 215 25.22 17.79 2.38
N ALA A 216 26.52 18.11 2.44
CA ALA A 216 27.13 18.79 3.59
C ALA A 216 26.48 20.15 3.94
N ASP A 217 26.11 20.92 2.91
CA ASP A 217 25.56 22.27 3.07
C ASP A 217 24.03 22.30 3.23
N VAL A 218 23.35 21.14 3.20
CA VAL A 218 21.90 21.05 3.35
C VAL A 218 21.55 21.01 4.84
N PRO A 219 20.80 21.97 5.39
CA PRO A 219 20.39 21.93 6.80
C PRO A 219 19.48 20.74 7.13
N ALA A 220 19.36 20.37 8.42
CA ALA A 220 18.35 19.40 8.84
C ALA A 220 16.96 20.02 8.73
N ASP A 221 16.14 19.50 7.81
CA ASP A 221 14.74 19.85 7.63
C ASP A 221 14.04 18.83 6.71
N LEU A 222 12.75 19.04 6.43
CA LEU A 222 11.97 18.33 5.43
C LEU A 222 11.88 19.15 4.14
N TYR A 223 12.29 18.54 3.03
CA TYR A 223 12.44 19.18 1.73
C TYR A 223 11.54 18.54 0.69
N ASP A 224 11.09 19.34 -0.26
CA ASP A 224 10.67 18.84 -1.56
C ASP A 224 11.91 18.56 -2.41
N THR A 225 11.82 17.58 -3.30
CA THR A 225 12.85 17.29 -4.29
C THR A 225 12.40 17.79 -5.65
N ARG A 226 13.29 18.43 -6.40
CA ARG A 226 13.03 18.82 -7.79
C ARG A 226 14.20 18.40 -8.67
N PHE A 227 13.89 17.90 -9.86
CA PHE A 227 14.88 17.65 -10.90
C PHE A 227 14.54 18.41 -12.18
N GLU A 228 15.56 18.71 -12.98
CA GLU A 228 15.44 19.38 -14.27
C GLU A 228 16.47 18.83 -15.26
N VAL A 229 16.07 18.65 -16.52
CA VAL A 229 17.01 18.53 -17.65
C VAL A 229 17.10 19.90 -18.32
N ARG A 230 18.32 20.40 -18.53
CA ARG A 230 18.57 21.75 -19.06
C ARG A 230 19.23 21.74 -20.43
N LYS A 231 18.87 22.76 -21.21
CA LYS A 231 19.53 23.13 -22.47
C LYS A 231 19.64 24.64 -22.61
N GLY A 232 20.85 25.17 -22.76
CA GLY A 232 21.05 26.63 -22.88
C GLY A 232 20.51 27.42 -21.67
N GLY A 233 20.57 26.85 -20.46
CA GLY A 233 20.06 27.46 -19.23
C GLY A 233 18.54 27.39 -19.03
N ALA A 234 17.80 26.84 -20.00
CA ALA A 234 16.35 26.65 -19.93
C ALA A 234 15.99 25.16 -19.73
N LEU A 235 14.73 24.88 -19.38
CA LEU A 235 14.23 23.51 -19.32
C LEU A 235 14.22 22.89 -20.71
N PHE A 236 14.87 21.73 -20.87
CA PHE A 236 14.89 20.98 -22.12
C PHE A 236 13.59 20.18 -22.25
N ALA A 237 12.84 20.38 -23.35
CA ALA A 237 11.63 19.64 -23.68
C ALA A 237 10.59 19.54 -22.53
N ASN A 238 10.56 20.53 -21.63
CA ASN A 238 9.75 20.52 -20.40
C ASN A 238 9.99 19.30 -19.49
N VAL A 239 11.20 18.73 -19.51
CA VAL A 239 11.59 17.61 -18.66
C VAL A 239 12.05 18.14 -17.29
N TYR A 240 11.09 18.22 -16.37
CA TYR A 240 11.30 18.55 -14.97
C TYR A 240 10.17 17.94 -14.13
N GLU A 241 10.43 17.72 -12.85
CA GLU A 241 9.42 17.21 -11.92
C GLU A 241 9.79 17.60 -10.49
N TYR A 242 8.80 17.56 -9.60
CA TYR A 242 9.00 17.83 -8.19
C TYR A 242 8.12 16.91 -7.33
N GLN A 243 8.68 16.49 -6.20
CA GLN A 243 8.06 15.61 -5.21
C GLN A 243 8.02 16.30 -3.84
N TYR A 244 6.83 16.33 -3.25
CA TYR A 244 6.62 17.01 -1.98
C TYR A 244 7.14 16.21 -0.80
N ASN A 245 7.75 16.88 0.18
CA ASN A 245 8.19 16.27 1.45
C ASN A 245 9.03 14.99 1.25
N ALA A 246 9.76 14.91 0.15
CA ALA A 246 10.36 13.66 -0.34
C ALA A 246 11.72 13.37 0.30
N VAL A 247 12.36 14.34 0.95
CA VAL A 247 13.64 14.13 1.65
C VAL A 247 13.61 14.75 3.03
N ARG A 248 13.86 13.94 4.05
CA ARG A 248 14.10 14.40 5.41
C ARG A 248 15.58 14.31 5.73
N VAL A 249 16.19 15.42 6.12
CA VAL A 249 17.58 15.47 6.56
C VAL A 249 17.66 15.54 8.08
N PHE A 250 18.42 14.62 8.66
CA PHE A 250 18.77 14.58 10.08
C PHE A 250 20.26 14.88 10.25
N ASP A 251 20.61 15.59 11.32
CA ASP A 251 22.03 15.78 11.66
C ASP A 251 22.62 14.49 12.27
N ASP A 252 21.90 13.85 13.19
CA ASP A 252 22.40 12.71 13.97
C ASP A 252 21.47 11.48 13.89
N VAL A 253 22.09 10.28 13.90
CA VAL A 253 21.36 9.00 14.07
C VAL A 253 20.70 8.99 15.45
N LYS A 254 19.44 8.55 15.49
CA LYS A 254 18.70 8.30 16.73
C LYS A 254 18.33 6.84 16.84
N GLU A 255 18.86 6.17 17.86
CA GLU A 255 18.50 4.79 18.21
C GLU A 255 17.12 4.71 18.88
N GLU A 256 16.74 5.77 19.60
CA GLU A 256 15.43 5.90 20.22
C GLU A 256 14.70 7.11 19.62
N TYR A 257 13.45 6.91 19.24
CA TYR A 257 12.66 7.90 18.54
C TYR A 257 11.18 7.58 18.65
N THR A 258 10.37 8.52 18.19
CA THR A 258 8.94 8.33 18.00
C THR A 258 8.60 8.32 16.52
N ALA A 259 7.58 7.54 16.16
CA ALA A 259 6.94 7.57 14.85
C ALA A 259 5.43 7.67 15.04
N LEU A 260 4.76 8.40 14.15
CA LEU A 260 3.29 8.46 14.17
C LEU A 260 2.71 7.35 13.30
N ASN A 261 1.53 6.88 13.68
CA ASN A 261 0.72 5.96 12.87
C ASN A 261 -0.73 6.47 12.78
N VAL A 262 -1.28 6.41 11.58
CA VAL A 262 -2.70 6.65 11.29
C VAL A 262 -3.15 5.65 10.24
N THR A 263 -4.44 5.32 10.18
CA THR A 263 -5.01 4.41 9.19
C THR A 263 -6.43 4.85 8.83
N ASP A 264 -7.02 4.32 7.76
CA ASP A 264 -8.46 4.42 7.49
C ASP A 264 -9.00 5.86 7.48
N THR A 265 -8.27 6.75 6.80
CA THR A 265 -8.73 8.13 6.59
C THR A 265 -9.87 8.20 5.56
N GLN A 266 -9.96 7.18 4.69
CA GLN A 266 -11.02 6.91 3.73
C GLN A 266 -11.55 8.17 3.04
N VAL A 267 -10.65 8.98 2.48
CA VAL A 267 -11.00 10.31 1.97
C VAL A 267 -12.04 10.21 0.86
N SER A 268 -13.22 10.79 1.10
CA SER A 268 -14.29 10.92 0.13
C SER A 268 -14.55 12.38 -0.24
N VAL A 269 -14.71 12.65 -1.53
CA VAL A 269 -15.13 13.96 -2.05
C VAL A 269 -16.65 14.09 -2.23
N SER A 270 -17.41 13.06 -1.87
CA SER A 270 -18.88 13.09 -1.89
C SER A 270 -19.42 13.97 -0.77
N ALA A 271 -20.53 14.67 -1.02
CA ALA A 271 -21.07 15.64 -0.05
C ALA A 271 -21.48 14.98 1.27
N GLU A 272 -21.93 13.72 1.20
CA GLU A 272 -22.43 12.94 2.33
C GLU A 272 -21.31 12.49 3.27
N TYR A 273 -20.11 12.24 2.75
CA TYR A 273 -18.98 11.69 3.53
C TYR A 273 -17.85 12.69 3.75
N LYS A 274 -17.85 13.83 3.06
CA LYS A 274 -16.77 14.83 3.12
C LYS A 274 -16.44 15.28 4.54
N THR A 275 -17.45 15.53 5.38
CA THR A 275 -17.27 15.98 6.76
C THR A 275 -16.82 14.88 7.72
N LEU A 276 -16.99 13.61 7.32
CA LEU A 276 -16.60 12.43 8.09
C LEU A 276 -15.18 11.96 7.75
N THR A 277 -14.66 12.34 6.57
CA THR A 277 -13.42 11.79 6.01
C THR A 277 -12.45 12.87 5.58
N ALA A 278 -12.67 13.51 4.42
CA ALA A 278 -11.74 14.49 3.83
C ALA A 278 -11.42 15.65 4.79
N GLU A 279 -12.44 16.21 5.45
CA GLU A 279 -12.25 17.27 6.44
C GLU A 279 -11.53 16.75 7.69
N LYS A 280 -11.71 15.47 8.05
CA LYS A 280 -10.98 14.84 9.17
C LYS A 280 -9.51 14.63 8.87
N LEU A 281 -9.17 14.29 7.62
CA LEU A 281 -7.77 14.28 7.20
C LEU A 281 -7.15 15.68 7.32
N GLU A 282 -7.87 16.74 6.95
CA GLU A 282 -7.36 18.11 7.13
C GLU A 282 -7.20 18.51 8.59
N ASP A 283 -8.21 18.24 9.42
CA ASP A 283 -8.17 18.46 10.87
C ASP A 283 -6.99 17.70 11.49
N PHE A 284 -6.76 16.46 11.08
CA PHE A 284 -5.60 15.66 11.48
C PHE A 284 -4.29 16.33 11.10
N VAL A 285 -4.12 16.70 9.83
CA VAL A 285 -2.90 17.35 9.34
C VAL A 285 -2.63 18.66 10.09
N ASP A 286 -3.67 19.47 10.30
CA ASP A 286 -3.54 20.74 11.02
C ASP A 286 -3.27 20.54 12.50
N GLY A 287 -3.88 19.54 13.13
CA GLY A 287 -3.65 19.18 14.53
C GLY A 287 -2.23 18.67 14.77
N VAL A 288 -1.75 17.74 13.96
CA VAL A 288 -0.36 17.23 14.06
C VAL A 288 0.65 18.35 13.84
N ASN A 289 0.40 19.26 12.89
CA ASN A 289 1.28 20.40 12.64
C ASN A 289 1.28 21.44 13.78
N ALA A 290 0.18 21.55 14.53
CA ALA A 290 0.02 22.46 15.66
C ALA A 290 0.50 21.86 16.99
N GLU A 291 0.63 20.54 17.08
CA GLU A 291 1.08 19.83 18.28
C GLU A 291 2.51 20.23 18.67
N THR A 292 2.71 20.42 19.98
CA THR A 292 3.98 20.93 20.54
C THR A 292 4.68 19.94 21.44
N SER A 293 4.02 18.84 21.81
CA SER A 293 4.65 17.74 22.56
C SER A 293 5.89 17.23 21.82
N PRO A 294 7.00 16.97 22.54
CA PRO A 294 8.23 16.48 21.91
C PRO A 294 8.02 15.21 21.08
N ASP A 295 7.16 14.31 21.56
CA ASP A 295 6.89 13.01 20.95
C ASP A 295 6.26 13.12 19.55
N VAL A 296 5.42 14.13 19.31
CA VAL A 296 4.80 14.36 18.00
C VAL A 296 5.64 15.30 17.15
N LYS A 297 6.10 16.42 17.74
CA LYS A 297 6.85 17.45 17.02
C LYS A 297 8.18 16.94 16.48
N ASN A 298 8.85 16.06 17.22
CA ASN A 298 10.18 15.53 16.88
C ASN A 298 10.12 14.10 16.33
N ALA A 299 8.94 13.57 16.03
CA ALA A 299 8.80 12.25 15.42
C ALA A 299 9.66 12.15 14.16
N ALA A 300 10.26 10.98 13.97
CA ALA A 300 11.14 10.72 12.83
C ALA A 300 10.34 10.75 11.52
N PHE A 301 9.17 10.11 11.51
CA PHE A 301 8.26 10.01 10.38
C PHE A 301 6.84 9.69 10.85
N ILE A 302 5.91 9.68 9.90
CA ILE A 302 4.54 9.18 10.06
C ILE A 302 4.26 8.09 9.04
N THR A 303 3.53 7.05 9.44
CA THR A 303 2.99 6.03 8.53
C THR A 303 1.47 6.17 8.39
N PHE A 304 0.95 5.95 7.17
CA PHE A 304 -0.47 5.73 6.92
C PHE A 304 -0.67 4.27 6.51
N ASN A 305 -1.45 3.53 7.28
CA ASN A 305 -1.53 2.07 7.17
C ASN A 305 -2.74 1.59 6.37
N GLY A 306 -2.93 2.17 5.19
CA GLY A 306 -3.98 1.80 4.25
C GLY A 306 -5.22 2.67 4.34
N ASP A 307 -6.09 2.48 3.35
CA ASP A 307 -7.38 3.14 3.20
C ASP A 307 -7.27 4.66 3.27
N LEU A 308 -6.38 5.19 2.43
CA LEU A 308 -6.21 6.62 2.24
C LEU A 308 -7.38 7.20 1.46
N HIS A 309 -7.82 6.49 0.42
CA HIS A 309 -9.01 6.81 -0.37
C HIS A 309 -10.23 6.14 0.22
N ASN A 310 -11.41 6.73 0.04
CA ASN A 310 -12.62 5.95 0.19
C ASN A 310 -12.75 4.93 -0.93
N GLY A 311 -12.27 5.25 -2.13
CA GLY A 311 -12.47 4.41 -3.30
C GLY A 311 -13.96 4.40 -3.72
N GLY A 312 -14.22 4.68 -4.99
CA GLY A 312 -15.50 4.29 -5.57
C GLY A 312 -16.74 5.18 -5.30
N SER A 313 -16.61 6.44 -4.89
CA SER A 313 -17.74 7.39 -4.85
C SER A 313 -18.96 6.92 -4.03
N PRO A 314 -18.87 6.86 -2.69
CA PRO A 314 -19.90 6.26 -1.84
C PRO A 314 -21.27 6.97 -1.94
N GLY A 315 -21.28 8.25 -2.29
CA GLY A 315 -22.50 9.05 -2.49
C GLY A 315 -23.14 8.94 -3.89
N SER A 316 -22.57 8.20 -4.84
CA SER A 316 -23.07 8.19 -6.21
C SER A 316 -22.70 6.95 -7.01
N ILE A 317 -23.67 6.43 -7.78
CA ILE A 317 -23.45 5.37 -8.77
C ILE A 317 -23.39 5.88 -10.22
N PHE A 318 -23.56 7.18 -10.45
CA PHE A 318 -23.53 7.77 -11.80
C PHE A 318 -22.14 7.76 -12.42
N GLN A 319 -22.10 7.60 -13.75
CA GLN A 319 -20.88 7.34 -14.52
C GLN A 319 -19.76 8.35 -14.27
N ARG A 320 -20.08 9.66 -14.32
CA ARG A 320 -19.10 10.73 -14.13
C ARG A 320 -18.45 10.72 -12.76
N ASN A 321 -19.24 10.49 -11.71
CA ASN A 321 -18.75 10.49 -10.34
C ASN A 321 -17.89 9.27 -10.05
N VAL A 322 -18.35 8.09 -10.47
CA VAL A 322 -17.60 6.83 -10.29
C VAL A 322 -16.27 6.87 -11.07
N ALA A 323 -16.30 7.26 -12.34
CA ALA A 323 -15.12 7.24 -13.20
C ALA A 323 -14.02 8.24 -12.76
N THR A 324 -14.39 9.34 -12.10
CA THR A 324 -13.43 10.39 -11.66
C THR A 324 -13.08 10.34 -10.18
N THR A 325 -13.63 9.40 -9.40
CA THR A 325 -13.55 9.45 -7.94
C THR A 325 -12.11 9.39 -7.43
N TYR A 326 -11.29 8.48 -7.94
CA TYR A 326 -9.91 8.31 -7.49
C TYR A 326 -9.06 9.55 -7.75
N MET A 327 -9.18 10.14 -8.94
CA MET A 327 -8.47 11.38 -9.28
C MET A 327 -8.89 12.54 -8.36
N ARG A 328 -10.18 12.67 -8.05
CA ARG A 328 -10.69 13.73 -7.16
C ARG A 328 -10.28 13.52 -5.70
N GLU A 329 -10.38 12.30 -5.21
CA GLU A 329 -9.92 11.92 -3.87
C GLU A 329 -8.40 12.13 -3.76
N ALA A 330 -7.65 11.73 -4.79
CA ALA A 330 -6.21 11.92 -4.84
C ALA A 330 -5.78 13.39 -4.82
N SER A 331 -6.48 14.27 -5.55
CA SER A 331 -6.29 15.73 -5.46
C SER A 331 -6.48 16.22 -4.02
N ARG A 332 -7.53 15.74 -3.34
CA ARG A 332 -7.84 16.14 -1.97
C ARG A 332 -6.79 15.65 -0.97
N VAL A 333 -6.41 14.38 -1.05
CA VAL A 333 -5.38 13.74 -0.23
C VAL A 333 -4.05 14.45 -0.42
N LEU A 334 -3.58 14.61 -1.66
CA LEU A 334 -2.32 15.28 -1.98
C LEU A 334 -2.29 16.71 -1.43
N GLY A 335 -3.41 17.44 -1.58
CA GLY A 335 -3.58 18.79 -1.05
C GLY A 335 -3.41 18.86 0.47
N ALA A 336 -3.88 17.85 1.20
CA ALA A 336 -3.72 17.76 2.65
C ALA A 336 -2.31 17.29 3.04
N LEU A 337 -1.86 16.13 2.55
CA LEU A 337 -0.62 15.48 2.97
C LEU A 337 0.63 16.32 2.68
N LYS A 338 0.66 17.09 1.59
CA LYS A 338 1.81 17.98 1.31
C LYS A 338 2.03 19.05 2.39
N ARG A 339 1.06 19.31 3.26
CA ARG A 339 1.17 20.26 4.38
C ARG A 339 1.78 19.64 5.65
N LEU A 340 1.79 18.32 5.79
CA LEU A 340 2.34 17.65 6.99
C LEU A 340 3.83 17.96 7.16
N ARG A 341 4.24 18.28 8.39
CA ARG A 341 5.63 18.62 8.74
C ARG A 341 6.53 17.42 9.03
N LEU A 342 6.04 16.22 8.76
CA LEU A 342 6.76 14.96 8.92
C LEU A 342 6.90 14.25 7.56
N PRO A 343 7.98 13.51 7.31
CA PRO A 343 8.07 12.61 6.16
C PRO A 343 7.03 11.48 6.30
N ILE A 344 6.43 11.07 5.18
CA ILE A 344 5.25 10.20 5.15
C ILE A 344 5.57 8.90 4.44
N PHE A 345 5.38 7.76 5.11
CA PHE A 345 5.37 6.45 4.47
C PHE A 345 3.94 5.96 4.33
N LEU A 346 3.55 5.64 3.10
CA LEU A 346 2.20 5.18 2.80
C LEU A 346 2.19 3.66 2.56
N THR A 347 1.19 2.99 3.11
CA THR A 347 0.87 1.58 2.89
C THR A 347 -0.50 1.53 2.24
N ALA A 348 -0.71 0.68 1.23
CA ALA A 348 -1.99 0.60 0.54
C ALA A 348 -2.98 -0.32 1.30
N GLY A 349 -4.25 0.10 1.37
CA GLY A 349 -5.38 -0.69 1.82
C GLY A 349 -6.27 -1.17 0.66
N ASN A 350 -7.40 -1.78 0.99
CA ASN A 350 -8.34 -2.26 -0.03
C ASN A 350 -9.06 -1.12 -0.75
N HIS A 351 -9.43 -0.05 -0.04
CA HIS A 351 -10.09 1.11 -0.64
C HIS A 351 -9.15 1.92 -1.55
N ASP A 352 -7.84 1.77 -1.39
CA ASP A 352 -6.85 2.34 -2.29
C ASP A 352 -6.72 1.56 -3.61
N GLY A 353 -7.26 0.34 -3.66
CA GLY A 353 -7.03 -0.65 -4.71
C GLY A 353 -8.29 -1.12 -5.42
N TYR A 354 -9.47 -0.52 -5.29
CA TYR A 354 -10.61 -0.92 -6.12
C TYR A 354 -10.40 -0.59 -7.60
N ALA A 355 -10.90 -1.46 -8.47
CA ALA A 355 -10.84 -1.28 -9.92
C ALA A 355 -12.24 -1.27 -10.55
N ALA A 356 -12.33 -0.77 -11.78
CA ALA A 356 -13.53 -0.91 -12.61
C ALA A 356 -13.14 -1.12 -14.07
N ILE A 357 -13.75 -2.11 -14.72
CA ILE A 357 -13.58 -2.32 -16.17
C ILE A 357 -14.66 -1.63 -17.02
N GLY A 358 -15.65 -0.97 -16.38
CA GLY A 358 -16.62 -0.11 -17.03
C GLY A 358 -17.97 -0.71 -17.41
N HIS A 359 -18.33 -1.87 -16.88
CA HIS A 359 -19.70 -2.39 -16.98
C HIS A 359 -20.67 -1.56 -16.14
N VAL A 360 -21.16 -0.46 -16.73
CA VAL A 360 -22.14 0.43 -16.12
C VAL A 360 -23.45 -0.33 -15.87
N PRO A 361 -24.05 -0.25 -14.67
CA PRO A 361 -25.37 -0.81 -14.43
C PRO A 361 -26.41 -0.24 -15.42
N ALA A 362 -27.19 -1.10 -16.08
CA ALA A 362 -28.08 -0.70 -17.18
C ALA A 362 -29.08 0.42 -16.81
N ALA A 363 -29.61 0.39 -15.58
CA ALA A 363 -30.51 1.43 -15.08
C ALA A 363 -29.80 2.79 -14.95
N VAL A 364 -28.54 2.80 -14.51
CA VAL A 364 -27.71 4.01 -14.42
C VAL A 364 -27.43 4.55 -15.82
N ALA A 365 -27.00 3.69 -16.75
CA ALA A 365 -26.74 4.09 -18.12
C ALA A 365 -27.97 4.73 -18.79
N ALA A 366 -29.16 4.18 -18.57
CA ALA A 366 -30.41 4.73 -19.10
C ALA A 366 -30.79 6.09 -18.49
N ILE A 367 -30.51 6.30 -17.20
CA ILE A 367 -30.77 7.58 -16.53
C ILE A 367 -29.80 8.65 -17.03
N ASP A 368 -28.50 8.37 -17.06
CA ASP A 368 -27.49 9.31 -17.54
C ASP A 368 -27.73 9.68 -19.01
N ALA A 369 -28.11 8.71 -19.85
CA ALA A 369 -28.45 8.96 -21.25
C ALA A 369 -29.64 9.93 -21.41
N ARG A 370 -30.66 9.85 -20.54
CA ARG A 370 -31.78 10.81 -20.53
C ARG A 370 -31.35 12.21 -20.09
N ALA A 371 -30.30 12.31 -19.28
CA ALA A 371 -29.67 13.56 -18.90
C ALA A 371 -28.67 14.06 -19.96
N GLY A 372 -28.53 13.35 -21.09
CA GLY A 372 -27.64 13.71 -22.18
C GLY A 372 -26.17 13.41 -21.89
N SER A 373 -25.87 12.42 -21.04
CA SER A 373 -24.50 11.99 -20.74
C SER A 373 -24.29 10.49 -20.99
N SER A 374 -23.06 10.09 -21.30
CA SER A 374 -22.67 8.69 -21.55
C SER A 374 -21.28 8.40 -21.01
N LEU A 375 -20.91 7.11 -20.92
CA LEU A 375 -19.54 6.74 -20.50
C LEU A 375 -18.50 7.27 -21.50
N GLU A 376 -18.82 7.24 -22.79
CA GLU A 376 -17.97 7.78 -23.86
C GLU A 376 -17.70 9.26 -23.64
N GLU A 377 -18.75 10.06 -23.42
CA GLU A 377 -18.62 11.49 -23.11
C GLU A 377 -17.82 11.73 -21.84
N VAL A 378 -18.07 10.97 -20.76
CA VAL A 378 -17.33 11.09 -19.51
C VAL A 378 -15.85 10.81 -19.71
N ILE A 379 -15.51 9.78 -20.50
CA ILE A 379 -14.12 9.48 -20.83
C ILE A 379 -13.54 10.62 -21.66
N ASP A 380 -14.20 11.03 -22.75
CA ASP A 380 -13.70 12.07 -23.66
C ASP A 380 -13.49 13.42 -22.95
N ASP A 381 -14.38 13.80 -22.03
CA ASP A 381 -14.28 15.02 -21.24
C ASP A 381 -13.09 15.05 -20.27
N GLN A 382 -12.67 13.88 -19.79
CA GLN A 382 -11.66 13.75 -18.74
C GLN A 382 -10.31 13.29 -19.31
N ASN A 383 -10.32 12.69 -20.49
CA ASN A 383 -9.16 12.08 -21.09
C ASN A 383 -8.20 13.13 -21.68
N ALA A 384 -7.30 13.65 -20.84
CA ALA A 384 -6.18 14.46 -21.30
C ALA A 384 -4.94 13.62 -21.65
N ILE A 385 -4.81 12.40 -21.10
CA ILE A 385 -3.70 11.45 -21.28
C ILE A 385 -4.20 10.03 -20.92
N ALA A 386 -5.01 9.39 -21.76
CA ALA A 386 -5.31 7.97 -21.62
C ALA A 386 -4.04 7.15 -21.85
N TRP A 387 -4.10 5.87 -21.49
CA TRP A 387 -3.28 4.82 -22.09
C TRP A 387 -2.89 5.17 -23.55
N PRO A 388 -1.61 5.03 -23.96
CA PRO A 388 -1.17 5.28 -25.35
C PRO A 388 -1.85 4.40 -26.42
N GLY A 389 -2.59 5.00 -27.35
CA GLY A 389 -3.31 4.26 -28.39
C GLY A 389 -4.63 3.64 -27.92
N TYR A 390 -5.30 4.30 -26.98
CA TYR A 390 -6.70 4.04 -26.63
C TYR A 390 -7.65 4.38 -27.79
N SER A 391 -8.71 3.58 -27.94
CA SER A 391 -9.87 3.87 -28.80
C SER A 391 -11.13 3.43 -28.07
N PHE A 392 -12.17 4.26 -28.09
CA PHE A 392 -13.47 3.89 -27.54
C PHE A 392 -14.08 2.70 -28.29
N SER A 393 -13.79 2.53 -29.58
CA SER A 393 -14.25 1.35 -30.35
C SER A 393 -13.71 0.04 -29.77
N ASP A 394 -12.43 0.01 -29.42
CA ASP A 394 -11.77 -1.18 -28.89
C ASP A 394 -12.26 -1.47 -27.48
N TYR A 395 -12.48 -0.42 -26.70
CA TYR A 395 -13.06 -0.52 -25.36
C TYR A 395 -14.51 -1.02 -25.39
N SER A 396 -15.33 -0.49 -26.29
CA SER A 396 -16.71 -0.95 -26.50
C SER A 396 -16.75 -2.42 -26.95
N ALA A 397 -15.83 -2.83 -27.84
CA ALA A 397 -15.69 -4.24 -28.23
C ALA A 397 -15.25 -5.13 -27.05
N PHE A 398 -14.36 -4.64 -26.19
CA PHE A 398 -13.96 -5.32 -24.96
C PHE A 398 -15.14 -5.48 -23.99
N LEU A 399 -15.94 -4.44 -23.77
CA LEU A 399 -17.13 -4.50 -22.92
C LEU A 399 -18.14 -5.51 -23.48
N ALA A 400 -18.40 -5.49 -24.79
CA ALA A 400 -19.29 -6.47 -25.42
C ALA A 400 -18.80 -7.92 -25.22
N ARG A 401 -17.49 -8.16 -25.34
CA ARG A 401 -16.87 -9.47 -25.13
C ARG A 401 -16.93 -9.95 -23.68
N THR A 402 -16.90 -9.03 -22.71
CA THR A 402 -16.84 -9.35 -21.27
C THR A 402 -18.19 -9.20 -20.56
N ALA A 403 -19.29 -9.04 -21.28
CA ALA A 403 -20.63 -8.85 -20.70
C ALA A 403 -21.08 -9.97 -19.74
N ALA A 404 -20.59 -11.20 -19.92
CA ALA A 404 -20.88 -12.34 -19.04
C ALA A 404 -19.98 -12.40 -17.79
N THR A 405 -18.90 -11.62 -17.77
CA THR A 405 -17.87 -11.56 -16.72
C THR A 405 -17.60 -10.10 -16.38
N PRO A 406 -18.54 -9.39 -15.73
CA PRO A 406 -18.45 -7.94 -15.56
C PRO A 406 -17.33 -7.51 -14.59
N GLY A 407 -16.72 -8.46 -13.85
CA GLY A 407 -15.48 -8.26 -13.10
C GLY A 407 -14.21 -8.24 -13.96
N GLY A 408 -14.29 -8.66 -15.22
CA GLY A 408 -13.16 -8.83 -16.13
C GLY A 408 -12.74 -10.28 -16.33
N LEU A 409 -11.73 -10.46 -17.16
CA LEU A 409 -11.11 -11.74 -17.48
C LEU A 409 -10.18 -12.17 -16.34
N PRO A 410 -10.21 -13.46 -15.96
CA PRO A 410 -9.26 -14.01 -15.00
C PRO A 410 -7.88 -14.10 -15.65
N LYS A 411 -6.99 -13.21 -15.21
CA LYS A 411 -5.62 -13.10 -15.70
C LYS A 411 -4.71 -12.89 -14.51
N ASP A 412 -3.55 -13.50 -14.54
CA ASP A 412 -2.54 -13.33 -13.49
C ASP A 412 -1.75 -12.02 -13.70
N ILE A 413 -2.47 -10.91 -13.83
CA ILE A 413 -1.90 -9.57 -13.98
C ILE A 413 -2.12 -8.84 -12.67
N VAL A 414 -1.02 -8.60 -11.97
CA VAL A 414 -0.98 -7.78 -10.75
C VAL A 414 -0.68 -6.33 -11.11
N ALA A 415 0.07 -6.07 -12.20
CA ALA A 415 0.36 -4.73 -12.71
C ALA A 415 0.47 -4.68 -14.25
N GLY A 416 -0.43 -3.91 -14.86
CA GLY A 416 -0.42 -3.47 -16.27
C GLY A 416 -0.33 -4.56 -17.32
N SER A 417 0.75 -4.53 -18.09
CA SER A 417 0.96 -5.39 -19.26
C SER A 417 1.49 -6.78 -18.96
N PHE A 418 1.89 -7.07 -17.72
CA PHE A 418 2.73 -8.21 -17.41
C PHE A 418 2.10 -9.16 -16.40
N GLU A 419 2.24 -10.45 -16.68
CA GLU A 419 2.19 -11.48 -15.66
C GLU A 419 3.54 -11.50 -14.93
N ARG A 420 3.47 -11.63 -13.61
CA ARG A 420 4.65 -11.57 -12.73
C ARG A 420 4.77 -12.88 -11.96
N LEU A 421 5.94 -13.48 -12.06
CA LEU A 421 6.31 -14.69 -11.35
C LEU A 421 7.56 -14.45 -10.50
N PRO A 422 7.77 -15.23 -9.42
CA PRO A 422 9.04 -15.25 -8.71
C PRO A 422 10.21 -15.46 -9.67
N GLY A 423 11.29 -14.71 -9.49
CA GLY A 423 12.43 -14.82 -10.40
C GLY A 423 13.48 -13.71 -10.31
N ASP A 424 14.65 -14.04 -10.86
CA ASP A 424 15.89 -13.26 -10.72
C ASP A 424 16.23 -12.43 -11.96
N SER A 425 15.56 -12.68 -13.08
CA SER A 425 15.76 -12.01 -14.37
C SER A 425 14.44 -11.67 -15.03
N PHE A 426 14.47 -10.82 -16.06
CA PHE A 426 13.26 -10.44 -16.76
C PHE A 426 12.61 -11.64 -17.46
N GLY A 427 13.41 -12.47 -18.13
CA GLY A 427 12.90 -13.67 -18.81
C GLY A 427 12.29 -14.72 -17.88
N ALA A 428 12.66 -14.72 -16.59
CA ALA A 428 12.07 -15.63 -15.60
C ALA A 428 10.85 -15.04 -14.90
N GLY A 429 10.88 -13.74 -14.56
CA GLY A 429 9.86 -13.11 -13.71
C GLY A 429 8.83 -12.25 -14.45
N TRP A 430 9.01 -11.98 -15.75
CA TRP A 430 8.16 -11.05 -16.50
C TRP A 430 7.68 -11.66 -17.82
N THR A 431 6.37 -11.88 -17.92
CA THR A 431 5.75 -12.35 -19.15
C THR A 431 4.78 -11.29 -19.66
N SER A 432 5.07 -10.72 -20.84
CA SER A 432 4.16 -9.75 -21.46
C SER A 432 2.88 -10.46 -21.90
N VAL A 433 1.74 -9.93 -21.48
CA VAL A 433 0.43 -10.40 -21.92
C VAL A 433 -0.02 -9.56 -23.12
N PRO A 434 -0.41 -10.17 -24.27
CA PRO A 434 -0.87 -9.42 -25.43
C PRO A 434 -2.10 -8.57 -25.11
N ARG A 435 -2.15 -7.34 -25.66
CA ARG A 435 -3.24 -6.39 -25.41
C ARG A 435 -4.65 -6.97 -25.59
N ALA A 436 -4.85 -7.79 -26.62
CA ALA A 436 -6.14 -8.40 -26.91
C ALA A 436 -6.65 -9.34 -25.80
N ASP A 437 -5.73 -9.86 -24.97
CA ASP A 437 -5.98 -10.84 -23.92
C ASP A 437 -6.08 -10.21 -22.52
N ARG A 438 -5.85 -8.90 -22.40
CA ARG A 438 -5.89 -8.16 -21.13
C ARG A 438 -7.27 -7.56 -20.88
N ASN A 439 -7.50 -7.18 -19.62
CA ASN A 439 -8.62 -6.31 -19.27
C ASN A 439 -8.34 -4.89 -19.79
N MET A 440 -9.36 -4.23 -20.33
CA MET A 440 -9.34 -2.78 -20.51
C MET A 440 -10.02 -2.15 -19.30
N VAL A 441 -9.31 -1.24 -18.65
CA VAL A 441 -9.66 -0.80 -17.30
C VAL A 441 -10.07 0.66 -17.33
N LEU A 442 -11.28 0.94 -16.87
CA LEU A 442 -11.77 2.31 -16.74
C LEU A 442 -10.88 3.04 -15.72
N TYR A 443 -10.79 2.50 -14.51
CA TYR A 443 -9.85 2.94 -13.47
C TYR A 443 -9.34 1.77 -12.61
N ASP A 444 -8.16 1.94 -12.03
CA ASP A 444 -7.57 1.08 -11.01
C ASP A 444 -6.94 1.97 -9.92
N GLY A 445 -7.38 1.82 -8.67
CA GLY A 445 -6.88 2.59 -7.55
C GLY A 445 -5.36 2.46 -7.36
N PHE A 446 -4.80 1.27 -7.59
CA PHE A 446 -3.35 1.06 -7.49
C PHE A 446 -2.57 1.80 -8.58
N TYR A 447 -3.15 1.94 -9.77
CA TYR A 447 -2.57 2.77 -10.81
C TYR A 447 -2.62 4.26 -10.47
N GLN A 448 -3.72 4.74 -9.89
CA GLN A 448 -3.77 6.11 -9.36
C GLN A 448 -2.72 6.30 -8.26
N TRP A 449 -2.59 5.34 -7.34
CA TRP A 449 -1.65 5.37 -6.23
C TRP A 449 -0.21 5.51 -6.73
N GLN A 450 0.21 4.62 -7.61
CA GLN A 450 1.55 4.59 -8.20
C GLN A 450 1.92 5.89 -8.92
N LYS A 451 0.94 6.56 -9.52
CA LYS A 451 1.14 7.83 -10.24
C LYS A 451 1.07 9.07 -9.35
N THR A 452 0.62 8.93 -8.11
CA THR A 452 0.37 10.04 -7.18
C THR A 452 1.33 10.05 -6.00
N TYR A 453 1.57 8.88 -5.39
CA TYR A 453 2.16 8.79 -4.05
C TYR A 453 3.49 8.05 -4.01
N GLY A 454 3.62 6.92 -4.72
CA GLY A 454 4.82 6.10 -4.68
C GLY A 454 4.54 4.63 -4.96
N PRO A 455 5.51 3.73 -4.68
CA PRO A 455 5.33 2.29 -4.89
C PRO A 455 4.26 1.70 -3.94
N LEU A 456 3.81 0.49 -4.25
CA LEU A 456 2.88 -0.28 -3.40
C LEU A 456 3.60 -1.07 -2.30
N THR A 457 4.90 -1.31 -2.46
CA THR A 457 5.77 -1.96 -1.48
C THR A 457 7.11 -1.23 -1.41
N SER A 458 7.66 -1.12 -0.21
CA SER A 458 8.97 -0.49 0.03
C SER A 458 9.52 -0.91 1.39
N SER A 459 10.80 -0.68 1.62
CA SER A 459 11.38 -0.76 2.96
C SER A 459 12.35 0.38 3.21
N TRP A 460 12.50 0.74 4.47
CA TRP A 460 13.45 1.75 4.93
C TRP A 460 13.98 1.40 6.31
N THR A 461 15.09 2.03 6.68
CA THR A 461 15.70 1.90 8.00
C THR A 461 15.69 3.23 8.73
N PHE A 462 15.54 3.18 10.05
CA PHE A 462 15.81 4.31 10.91
C PHE A 462 16.32 3.81 12.27
N GLY A 463 17.50 4.27 12.69
CA GLY A 463 18.22 3.66 13.81
C GLY A 463 18.53 2.19 13.53
N LYS A 464 18.04 1.29 14.38
CA LYS A 464 18.19 -0.17 14.26
C LYS A 464 16.91 -0.91 13.86
N ASN A 465 15.94 -0.19 13.31
CA ASN A 465 14.69 -0.77 12.85
C ASN A 465 14.59 -0.73 11.33
N ARG A 466 14.17 -1.85 10.76
CA ARG A 466 13.72 -1.96 9.37
C ARG A 466 12.20 -1.97 9.34
N TYR A 467 11.64 -1.04 8.60
CA TYR A 467 10.22 -1.00 8.32
C TYR A 467 9.98 -1.59 6.94
N VAL A 468 9.03 -2.51 6.84
CA VAL A 468 8.64 -3.15 5.58
C VAL A 468 7.17 -2.85 5.34
N SER A 469 6.90 -1.98 4.36
CA SER A 469 5.55 -1.63 3.92
C SER A 469 5.08 -2.62 2.85
N MET A 470 4.02 -3.36 3.16
CA MET A 470 3.49 -4.44 2.34
C MET A 470 2.12 -4.08 1.78
N ASN A 471 1.86 -4.45 0.53
CA ASN A 471 0.51 -4.40 -0.04
C ASN A 471 -0.23 -5.68 0.33
N SER A 472 -0.97 -5.65 1.43
CA SER A 472 -1.83 -6.76 1.86
C SER A 472 -3.11 -6.92 1.04
N TYR A 473 -3.36 -6.09 0.03
CA TYR A 473 -4.52 -6.19 -0.88
C TYR A 473 -4.07 -6.48 -2.32
N GLU A 474 -3.05 -7.32 -2.48
CA GLU A 474 -2.49 -7.69 -3.79
C GLU A 474 -3.34 -8.77 -4.49
N LEU A 475 -4.65 -8.56 -4.53
CA LEU A 475 -5.56 -9.39 -5.31
C LEU A 475 -5.42 -9.07 -6.81
N ARG A 476 -5.65 -10.07 -7.67
CA ARG A 476 -5.70 -9.88 -9.13
C ARG A 476 -6.78 -8.86 -9.48
N GLN A 477 -6.56 -8.11 -10.55
CA GLN A 477 -7.44 -7.01 -10.94
C GLN A 477 -8.91 -7.41 -11.05
N HIS A 478 -9.23 -8.57 -11.64
CA HIS A 478 -10.63 -9.02 -11.78
C HIS A 478 -11.32 -9.31 -10.45
N ARG A 479 -10.56 -9.58 -9.39
CA ARG A 479 -11.06 -9.79 -8.02
C ARG A 479 -11.27 -8.48 -7.26
N ARG A 480 -10.59 -7.40 -7.67
CA ARG A 480 -10.75 -6.05 -7.11
C ARG A 480 -11.82 -5.22 -7.84
N THR A 481 -12.34 -5.73 -8.95
CA THR A 481 -13.28 -5.01 -9.81
C THR A 481 -14.66 -4.86 -9.18
N GLY A 482 -15.19 -3.63 -9.22
CA GLY A 482 -16.58 -3.31 -8.92
C GLY A 482 -17.08 -2.12 -9.74
N TRP A 483 -18.21 -1.54 -9.32
CA TRP A 483 -18.67 -0.25 -9.85
C TRP A 483 -18.85 0.73 -8.69
N GLY A 484 -18.02 1.77 -8.66
CA GLY A 484 -17.92 2.62 -7.47
C GLY A 484 -17.33 1.83 -6.30
N MET A 485 -17.86 2.02 -5.09
CA MET A 485 -17.39 1.36 -3.86
C MET A 485 -17.89 -0.09 -3.75
N TYR A 486 -18.76 -0.48 -4.67
CA TYR A 486 -19.44 -1.76 -4.70
C TYR A 486 -18.57 -2.80 -5.42
N THR A 487 -17.41 -3.12 -4.83
CA THR A 487 -16.66 -4.35 -5.11
C THR A 487 -17.33 -5.54 -4.39
N VAL A 488 -16.79 -6.74 -4.54
CA VAL A 488 -17.25 -7.95 -3.82
C VAL A 488 -16.21 -8.57 -2.92
N ASN A 489 -14.93 -8.24 -3.15
CA ASN A 489 -13.84 -8.66 -2.28
C ASN A 489 -13.22 -7.43 -1.64
N TYR A 490 -13.09 -7.47 -0.32
CA TYR A 490 -12.55 -6.41 0.53
C TYR A 490 -11.29 -6.88 1.24
N GLY A 491 -11.16 -8.18 1.50
CA GLY A 491 -10.08 -8.71 2.32
C GLY A 491 -8.75 -8.87 1.63
N GLY A 492 -7.75 -9.12 2.46
CA GLY A 492 -6.37 -9.19 2.04
C GLY A 492 -6.00 -10.43 1.23
N GLY A 493 -4.91 -10.31 0.49
CA GLY A 493 -4.28 -11.39 -0.27
C GLY A 493 -2.92 -10.94 -0.78
N MET A 494 -2.05 -11.91 -1.06
CA MET A 494 -0.66 -11.64 -1.42
C MET A 494 -0.17 -12.58 -2.52
N SER A 495 0.61 -12.04 -3.47
CA SER A 495 1.25 -12.83 -4.51
C SER A 495 2.50 -13.54 -4.01
N LYS A 496 2.90 -14.60 -4.72
CA LYS A 496 4.21 -15.26 -4.54
C LYS A 496 5.38 -14.29 -4.78
N VAL A 497 5.22 -13.30 -5.67
CA VAL A 497 6.24 -12.31 -6.00
C VAL A 497 6.56 -11.41 -4.82
N GLN A 498 5.53 -10.89 -4.15
CA GLN A 498 5.72 -10.06 -2.97
C GLN A 498 6.28 -10.87 -1.80
N LEU A 499 5.90 -12.15 -1.65
CA LEU A 499 6.45 -13.00 -0.60
C LEU A 499 7.92 -13.38 -0.83
N GLU A 500 8.35 -13.60 -2.07
CA GLU A 500 9.79 -13.78 -2.40
C GLU A 500 10.58 -12.49 -2.11
N TRP A 501 9.98 -11.33 -2.36
CA TRP A 501 10.58 -10.05 -1.99
C TRP A 501 10.70 -9.90 -0.46
N LEU A 502 9.65 -10.24 0.30
CA LEU A 502 9.70 -10.24 1.76
C LEU A 502 10.81 -11.16 2.28
N ASP A 503 10.98 -12.35 1.70
CA ASP A 503 12.04 -13.28 2.10
C ASP A 503 13.43 -12.60 2.04
N ARG A 504 13.69 -11.78 1.01
CA ARG A 504 14.94 -10.99 0.91
C ARG A 504 15.01 -9.88 1.96
N GLU A 505 13.91 -9.19 2.24
CA GLU A 505 13.88 -8.16 3.29
C GLU A 505 14.17 -8.72 4.68
N LEU A 506 13.63 -9.90 5.00
CA LEU A 506 13.88 -10.58 6.27
C LEU A 506 15.33 -11.01 6.40
N VAL A 507 15.93 -11.52 5.32
CA VAL A 507 17.36 -11.86 5.29
C VAL A 507 18.23 -10.61 5.47
N ARG A 508 17.92 -9.50 4.79
CA ARG A 508 18.64 -8.22 4.93
C ARG A 508 18.57 -7.69 6.37
N GLY A 509 17.38 -7.69 6.97
CA GLY A 509 17.19 -7.29 8.37
C GLY A 509 17.98 -8.16 9.34
N LYS A 510 17.97 -9.49 9.14
CA LYS A 510 18.77 -10.43 9.95
C LYS A 510 20.26 -10.18 9.80
N ALA A 511 20.77 -10.02 8.59
CA ALA A 511 22.18 -9.74 8.32
C ALA A 511 22.65 -8.42 8.95
N ALA A 512 21.80 -7.40 8.96
CA ALA A 512 22.08 -6.09 9.55
C ALA A 512 21.85 -6.03 11.08
N GLY A 513 21.30 -7.08 11.69
CA GLY A 513 20.95 -7.10 13.11
C GLY A 513 19.83 -6.11 13.47
N GLU A 514 18.87 -5.93 12.54
CA GLU A 514 17.77 -4.97 12.65
C GLU A 514 16.51 -5.63 13.23
N ASP A 515 15.76 -4.88 14.01
CA ASP A 515 14.38 -5.22 14.38
C ASP A 515 13.45 -4.92 13.20
N VAL A 516 12.64 -5.89 12.80
CA VAL A 516 11.75 -5.77 11.64
C VAL A 516 10.32 -5.45 12.10
N VAL A 517 9.80 -4.33 11.61
CA VAL A 517 8.42 -3.89 11.74
C VAL A 517 7.71 -4.08 10.42
N LEU A 518 6.70 -4.95 10.38
CA LEU A 518 5.86 -5.10 9.19
C LEU A 518 4.65 -4.16 9.28
N LEU A 519 4.46 -3.36 8.24
CA LEU A 519 3.32 -2.46 8.06
C LEU A 519 2.44 -3.06 6.97
N MET A 520 1.18 -3.31 7.30
CA MET A 520 0.18 -3.79 6.34
C MET A 520 -1.22 -3.32 6.75
N HIS A 521 -2.18 -3.46 5.86
CA HIS A 521 -3.56 -3.05 6.15
C HIS A 521 -4.33 -4.19 6.83
N HIS A 522 -4.35 -5.38 6.24
CA HIS A 522 -5.15 -6.52 6.70
C HIS A 522 -4.42 -7.45 7.68
N ASP A 523 -5.15 -8.14 8.56
CA ASP A 523 -4.60 -9.21 9.40
C ASP A 523 -4.51 -10.55 8.62
N PRO A 524 -3.31 -11.11 8.36
CA PRO A 524 -3.16 -12.34 7.58
C PRO A 524 -3.66 -13.59 8.28
N ARG A 525 -4.05 -13.49 9.56
CA ARG A 525 -4.71 -14.58 10.28
C ARG A 525 -6.16 -14.76 9.85
N GLY A 526 -6.76 -13.79 9.15
CA GLY A 526 -8.19 -13.83 8.85
C GLY A 526 -9.04 -13.72 10.12
N GLY A 527 -10.28 -14.20 10.05
CA GLY A 527 -11.26 -13.97 11.12
C GLY A 527 -11.80 -12.53 11.11
N HIS A 528 -12.28 -12.02 12.24
CA HIS A 528 -12.68 -10.62 12.42
C HIS A 528 -12.64 -10.22 13.92
N LYS A 529 -12.33 -8.95 14.24
CA LYS A 529 -12.24 -8.42 15.63
C LYS A 529 -11.35 -9.23 16.59
N GLY A 530 -10.30 -9.87 16.06
CA GLY A 530 -9.40 -10.73 16.83
C GLY A 530 -10.02 -12.07 17.22
N GLU A 531 -11.12 -12.46 16.59
CA GLU A 531 -11.80 -13.74 16.75
C GLU A 531 -11.72 -14.57 15.46
N ASP A 532 -11.90 -15.88 15.60
CA ASP A 532 -11.93 -16.86 14.51
C ASP A 532 -10.74 -16.82 13.53
N HIS A 533 -9.55 -16.56 14.06
CA HIS A 533 -8.30 -16.68 13.31
C HIS A 533 -8.23 -18.03 12.59
N GLY A 534 -7.85 -18.01 11.31
CA GLY A 534 -7.80 -19.16 10.41
C GLY A 534 -8.98 -19.26 9.45
N TYR A 535 -10.03 -18.46 9.66
CA TYR A 535 -11.13 -18.33 8.70
C TYR A 535 -10.76 -17.37 7.57
N TYR A 536 -10.79 -17.89 6.33
CA TYR A 536 -10.48 -17.16 5.12
C TYR A 536 -11.70 -17.11 4.21
N MET A 537 -12.13 -15.90 3.86
CA MET A 537 -13.35 -15.67 3.08
C MET A 537 -13.16 -16.15 1.63
N PRO A 538 -14.09 -16.92 1.05
CA PRO A 538 -14.01 -17.30 -0.35
C PRO A 538 -13.93 -16.07 -1.26
N VAL A 539 -13.06 -16.12 -2.27
CA VAL A 539 -13.01 -15.09 -3.31
C VAL A 539 -14.24 -15.19 -4.21
N VAL A 540 -14.88 -14.06 -4.47
CA VAL A 540 -16.13 -13.97 -5.23
C VAL A 540 -15.91 -13.27 -6.57
N ASP A 541 -16.60 -13.73 -7.62
CA ASP A 541 -16.71 -13.00 -8.89
C ASP A 541 -17.66 -11.83 -8.76
N TYR A 542 -17.28 -10.66 -9.27
CA TYR A 542 -18.21 -9.56 -9.44
C TYR A 542 -19.23 -9.88 -10.55
N ARG A 543 -20.52 -9.95 -10.19
CA ARG A 543 -21.66 -10.17 -11.12
C ARG A 543 -22.53 -8.92 -11.32
N GLY A 544 -22.17 -7.80 -10.70
CA GLY A 544 -22.86 -6.52 -10.80
C GLY A 544 -23.25 -5.93 -9.46
N ILE A 545 -23.61 -4.64 -9.45
CA ILE A 545 -23.87 -3.87 -8.21
C ILE A 545 -24.93 -4.50 -7.31
N GLY A 546 -25.93 -5.18 -7.87
CA GLY A 546 -27.00 -5.80 -7.08
C GLY A 546 -26.46 -6.86 -6.11
N GLN A 547 -25.45 -7.63 -6.52
CA GLN A 547 -24.78 -8.60 -5.66
C GLN A 547 -24.02 -7.89 -4.53
N SER A 548 -23.19 -6.90 -4.87
CA SER A 548 -22.44 -6.11 -3.90
C SER A 548 -23.36 -5.40 -2.90
N THR A 549 -24.46 -4.79 -3.35
CA THR A 549 -25.44 -4.13 -2.49
C THR A 549 -26.14 -5.14 -1.58
N LEU A 550 -26.50 -6.32 -2.07
CA LEU A 550 -27.06 -7.38 -1.23
C LEU A 550 -26.06 -7.84 -0.18
N ASN A 551 -24.81 -8.09 -0.56
CA ASN A 551 -23.74 -8.46 0.37
C ASN A 551 -23.56 -7.38 1.45
N TYR A 552 -23.50 -6.12 1.04
CA TYR A 552 -23.38 -4.96 1.94
C TYR A 552 -24.58 -4.81 2.88
N LEU A 553 -25.82 -4.95 2.40
CA LEU A 553 -27.00 -4.87 3.25
C LEU A 553 -27.09 -6.04 4.24
N LEU A 554 -26.66 -7.24 3.81
CA LEU A 554 -26.58 -8.40 4.68
C LEU A 554 -25.56 -8.15 5.79
N SER A 555 -24.34 -7.72 5.45
CA SER A 555 -23.26 -7.46 6.40
C SER A 555 -23.55 -6.31 7.36
N GLU A 556 -24.01 -5.16 6.86
CA GLU A 556 -24.10 -3.92 7.66
C GLU A 556 -25.41 -3.74 8.42
N GLN A 557 -26.52 -4.31 7.92
CA GLN A 557 -27.84 -4.05 8.49
C GLN A 557 -28.45 -5.29 9.14
N LEU A 558 -28.43 -6.41 8.43
CA LEU A 558 -29.13 -7.60 8.87
C LEU A 558 -28.32 -8.38 9.90
N THR A 559 -27.02 -8.58 9.65
CA THR A 559 -26.14 -9.29 10.58
C THR A 559 -26.11 -8.62 11.95
N PRO A 560 -25.83 -7.31 12.11
CA PRO A 560 -25.81 -6.65 13.42
C PRO A 560 -27.14 -6.68 14.19
N LEU A 561 -28.28 -6.78 13.49
CA LEU A 561 -29.59 -6.95 14.13
C LEU A 561 -29.78 -8.38 14.66
N VAL A 562 -29.31 -9.39 13.91
CA VAL A 562 -29.35 -10.79 14.32
C VAL A 562 -28.38 -11.06 15.46
N CYS A 563 -27.18 -10.47 15.43
CA CYS A 563 -26.13 -10.66 16.44
C CYS A 563 -26.43 -10.05 17.81
N LYS A 564 -27.47 -9.21 17.92
CA LYS A 564 -27.98 -8.70 19.20
C LYS A 564 -28.90 -9.70 19.93
N LYS A 565 -29.27 -10.81 19.28
CA LYS A 565 -30.04 -11.87 19.92
C LYS A 565 -29.13 -12.68 20.88
N PRO A 566 -29.67 -13.26 21.96
CA PRO A 566 -28.91 -14.21 22.78
C PRO A 566 -28.42 -15.39 21.94
N GLU A 567 -27.15 -15.82 22.08
CA GLU A 567 -26.56 -16.93 21.29
C GLU A 567 -27.42 -18.20 21.29
N LEU A 568 -28.06 -18.53 22.41
CA LEU A 568 -28.93 -19.71 22.55
C LEU A 568 -30.19 -19.66 21.66
N SER A 569 -30.52 -18.49 21.11
CA SER A 569 -31.68 -18.28 20.23
C SER A 569 -31.32 -18.18 18.74
N MET A 570 -30.02 -18.31 18.42
CA MET A 570 -29.50 -18.23 17.07
C MET A 570 -29.21 -19.63 16.50
N SER A 571 -29.44 -19.81 15.20
CA SER A 571 -28.99 -21.01 14.49
C SER A 571 -27.45 -21.08 14.43
N VAL A 572 -26.90 -22.21 13.97
CA VAL A 572 -25.45 -22.31 13.69
C VAL A 572 -25.06 -21.26 12.64
N ASP A 573 -25.77 -21.20 11.52
CA ASP A 573 -25.50 -20.25 10.43
C ASP A 573 -25.64 -18.78 10.86
N GLU A 574 -26.60 -18.46 11.75
CA GLU A 574 -26.75 -17.11 12.32
C GLU A 574 -25.57 -16.78 13.25
N ARG A 575 -25.06 -17.75 14.02
CA ARG A 575 -23.88 -17.54 14.89
C ARG A 575 -22.60 -17.41 14.08
N ASP A 576 -22.44 -18.20 13.02
CA ASP A 576 -21.29 -18.10 12.13
C ASP A 576 -21.34 -16.77 11.36
N SER A 577 -22.50 -16.37 10.83
CA SER A 577 -22.69 -15.05 10.21
C SER A 577 -22.37 -13.90 11.18
N CYS A 578 -22.61 -14.08 12.48
CA CYS A 578 -22.26 -13.08 13.49
C CYS A 578 -20.79 -13.04 13.88
N ARG A 579 -20.05 -14.13 13.67
CA ARG A 579 -18.58 -14.17 13.77
C ARG A 579 -17.92 -13.62 12.50
N HIS A 580 -18.61 -13.74 11.37
CA HIS A 580 -18.18 -13.35 10.04
C HIS A 580 -19.10 -12.26 9.49
N ASP A 581 -19.14 -11.13 10.17
CA ASP A 581 -20.09 -10.03 9.94
C ASP A 581 -20.04 -9.39 8.53
N GLY A 582 -19.21 -9.93 7.65
CA GLY A 582 -19.07 -9.56 6.25
C GLY A 582 -17.83 -8.71 5.99
N LEU A 583 -17.14 -8.25 7.04
CA LEU A 583 -15.83 -7.62 6.93
C LEU A 583 -14.79 -8.71 6.69
N GLN A 584 -14.30 -8.75 5.45
CA GLN A 584 -13.35 -9.75 4.99
C GLN A 584 -11.96 -9.31 5.43
N GLU A 585 -11.35 -9.95 6.42
CA GLU A 585 -9.96 -9.62 6.79
C GLU A 585 -8.97 -10.21 5.78
N TRP A 586 -9.18 -11.46 5.38
CA TRP A 586 -8.27 -12.14 4.45
C TRP A 586 -9.01 -13.15 3.58
N MET A 587 -8.56 -13.25 2.33
CA MET A 587 -9.20 -14.07 1.30
C MET A 587 -8.61 -15.48 1.24
N ALA A 588 -9.47 -16.44 0.96
CA ALA A 588 -9.10 -17.78 0.54
C ALA A 588 -8.39 -17.70 -0.84
N PRO A 589 -7.73 -18.78 -1.28
CA PRO A 589 -7.07 -18.82 -2.58
C PRO A 589 -8.04 -18.56 -3.74
N ASP A 590 -7.57 -17.88 -4.78
CA ASP A 590 -8.28 -17.80 -6.05
C ASP A 590 -8.30 -19.20 -6.70
N GLY A 591 -9.49 -19.80 -6.80
CA GLY A 591 -9.65 -21.15 -7.32
C GLY A 591 -9.12 -21.37 -8.73
N GLU A 592 -8.99 -20.29 -9.52
CA GLU A 592 -8.49 -20.34 -10.90
C GLU A 592 -6.98 -20.16 -11.00
N LEU A 593 -6.38 -19.35 -10.13
CA LEU A 593 -5.00 -18.88 -10.28
C LEU A 593 -4.06 -19.31 -9.15
N ASP A 594 -4.58 -19.79 -8.02
CA ASP A 594 -3.77 -20.18 -6.85
C ASP A 594 -3.65 -21.70 -6.68
N LYS A 595 -3.93 -22.49 -7.71
CA LYS A 595 -3.65 -23.93 -7.68
C LYS A 595 -2.14 -24.17 -7.64
N ASP A 596 -1.70 -24.97 -6.68
CA ASP A 596 -0.28 -25.29 -6.48
C ASP A 596 -0.11 -26.80 -6.25
N GLY A 597 0.30 -27.51 -7.30
CA GLY A 597 0.30 -28.97 -7.32
C GLY A 597 -1.10 -29.54 -7.07
N ALA A 598 -1.24 -30.37 -6.03
CA ALA A 598 -2.53 -30.94 -5.61
C ALA A 598 -3.34 -30.03 -4.66
N GLY A 599 -2.75 -28.92 -4.21
CA GLY A 599 -3.34 -28.03 -3.21
C GLY A 599 -3.54 -26.60 -3.73
N TYR A 600 -3.68 -25.67 -2.79
CA TYR A 600 -3.79 -24.25 -3.06
C TYR A 600 -2.75 -23.44 -2.29
N PHE A 601 -2.30 -22.35 -2.91
CA PHE A 601 -1.45 -21.36 -2.29
C PHE A 601 -2.26 -20.50 -1.30
N MET A 602 -2.10 -20.77 0.00
CA MET A 602 -2.81 -20.08 1.08
C MET A 602 -2.02 -18.86 1.54
N SER A 603 -2.10 -17.75 0.79
CA SER A 603 -1.26 -16.56 0.98
C SER A 603 -1.10 -16.07 2.42
N GLY A 604 -2.19 -16.02 3.21
CA GLY A 604 -2.15 -15.58 4.61
C GLY A 604 -1.32 -16.51 5.50
N VAL A 605 -1.42 -17.82 5.29
CA VAL A 605 -0.63 -18.81 6.04
C VAL A 605 0.82 -18.81 5.59
N GLU A 606 1.10 -18.63 4.31
CA GLU A 606 2.48 -18.52 3.81
C GLU A 606 3.20 -17.28 4.34
N LEU A 607 2.48 -16.17 4.50
CA LEU A 607 2.99 -14.97 5.17
C LEU A 607 3.25 -15.24 6.66
N LEU A 608 2.28 -15.82 7.37
CA LEU A 608 2.43 -16.12 8.80
C LEU A 608 3.55 -17.10 9.10
N ARG A 609 3.84 -18.07 8.21
CA ARG A 609 5.00 -18.95 8.36
C ARG A 609 6.32 -18.17 8.34
N ARG A 610 6.46 -17.19 7.43
CA ARG A 610 7.64 -16.32 7.37
C ARG A 610 7.78 -15.45 8.61
N ILE A 611 6.66 -14.89 9.08
CA ILE A 611 6.61 -14.13 10.34
C ILE A 611 7.03 -15.03 11.51
N SER A 612 6.49 -16.24 11.57
CA SER A 612 6.80 -17.18 12.66
C SER A 612 8.27 -17.54 12.71
N ALA A 613 8.84 -17.93 11.56
CA ALA A 613 10.22 -18.38 11.42
C ALA A 613 11.28 -17.26 11.53
N SER A 614 10.89 -15.98 11.43
CA SER A 614 11.81 -14.84 11.53
C SER A 614 11.74 -14.17 12.90
N ALA A 615 12.74 -14.44 13.75
CA ALA A 615 12.86 -13.84 15.08
C ALA A 615 13.06 -12.31 15.05
N GLN A 616 13.49 -11.75 13.92
CA GLN A 616 13.63 -10.31 13.70
C GLN A 616 12.26 -9.63 13.55
N VAL A 617 11.23 -10.35 13.07
CA VAL A 617 9.86 -9.81 12.98
C VAL A 617 9.24 -9.82 14.37
N ARG A 618 9.30 -8.68 15.05
CA ARG A 618 8.82 -8.51 16.43
C ARG A 618 7.60 -7.60 16.53
N THR A 619 7.25 -6.86 15.47
CA THR A 619 6.07 -6.01 15.46
C THR A 619 5.31 -6.08 14.13
N LEU A 620 4.01 -6.34 14.19
CA LEU A 620 3.06 -6.13 13.11
C LEU A 620 2.22 -4.90 13.43
N VAL A 621 2.02 -4.03 12.44
CA VAL A 621 1.15 -2.86 12.55
C VAL A 621 0.09 -2.92 11.45
N LEU A 622 -1.18 -3.00 11.87
CA LEU A 622 -2.33 -3.26 11.01
C LEU A 622 -3.32 -2.09 10.97
N GLY A 623 -4.07 -1.96 9.87
CA GLY A 623 -4.99 -0.85 9.60
C GLY A 623 -6.48 -1.23 9.57
N HIS A 624 -6.88 -2.20 8.74
CA HIS A 624 -8.24 -2.56 8.29
C HIS A 624 -9.30 -2.83 9.38
N VAL A 625 -8.87 -2.89 10.62
CA VAL A 625 -9.69 -3.36 11.72
C VAL A 625 -10.57 -2.27 12.33
N HIS A 626 -10.32 -1.00 12.03
CA HIS A 626 -11.07 0.16 12.56
C HIS A 626 -11.13 0.26 14.10
N PHE A 627 -10.28 -0.44 14.84
CA PHE A 627 -10.24 -0.40 16.30
C PHE A 627 -8.81 -0.45 16.84
N ASN A 628 -8.57 0.22 17.96
CA ASN A 628 -7.34 0.08 18.74
C ASN A 628 -7.32 -1.27 19.45
N SER A 629 -6.29 -2.07 19.22
CA SER A 629 -5.97 -3.24 20.04
C SER A 629 -4.48 -3.52 20.11
N LEU A 630 -4.11 -4.27 21.13
CA LEU A 630 -2.75 -4.73 21.41
C LEU A 630 -2.83 -6.21 21.67
N GLU A 631 -2.02 -6.97 20.97
CA GLU A 631 -1.78 -8.37 21.24
C GLU A 631 -0.27 -8.58 21.37
N VAL A 632 0.16 -9.36 22.36
CA VAL A 632 1.53 -9.82 22.51
C VAL A 632 1.50 -11.33 22.51
N LEU A 633 2.30 -11.94 21.66
CA LEU A 633 2.47 -13.38 21.55
C LEU A 633 3.90 -13.72 21.93
N VAL A 634 4.08 -14.81 22.66
CA VAL A 634 5.40 -15.38 22.97
C VAL A 634 5.55 -16.74 22.30
N GLU A 635 6.72 -17.36 22.45
CA GLU A 635 6.98 -18.72 21.96
C GLU A 635 5.82 -19.69 22.27
N ASP A 636 5.50 -20.54 21.28
CA ASP A 636 4.41 -21.51 21.27
C ASP A 636 2.98 -20.95 21.23
N ASP A 637 2.78 -19.63 21.40
CA ASP A 637 1.44 -19.04 21.24
C ASP A 637 0.88 -19.32 19.85
N PRO A 638 -0.41 -19.70 19.73
CA PRO A 638 -1.04 -19.88 18.44
C PRO A 638 -1.16 -18.55 17.68
N LEU A 639 -0.61 -18.53 16.46
CA LEU A 639 -0.89 -17.52 15.43
C LEU A 639 -2.20 -17.83 14.73
N VAL A 640 -2.38 -19.09 14.33
CA VAL A 640 -3.63 -19.65 13.81
C VAL A 640 -3.95 -20.91 14.60
N PRO A 641 -5.08 -20.96 15.33
CA PRO A 641 -5.46 -22.11 16.15
C PRO A 641 -5.32 -23.45 15.41
N ASN A 642 -4.64 -24.41 16.05
CA ASN A 642 -4.41 -25.77 15.54
C ASN A 642 -3.67 -25.87 14.18
N ARG A 643 -3.10 -24.78 13.67
CA ARG A 643 -2.45 -24.74 12.36
C ARG A 643 -1.04 -24.19 12.39
N LEU A 644 -0.81 -23.12 13.16
CA LEU A 644 0.48 -22.45 13.21
C LEU A 644 0.65 -21.74 14.55
N SER A 645 1.79 -21.96 15.20
CA SER A 645 2.22 -21.23 16.40
C SER A 645 3.44 -20.37 16.09
N LEU A 646 3.74 -19.44 17.00
CA LEU A 646 4.95 -18.64 16.98
C LEU A 646 6.16 -19.53 17.34
N GLU A 647 7.03 -19.77 16.37
CA GLU A 647 8.17 -20.68 16.51
C GLU A 647 9.28 -20.05 17.36
N GLY A 648 9.87 -20.83 18.26
CA GLY A 648 11.02 -20.42 19.07
C GLY A 648 12.19 -19.95 18.22
N SER A 649 13.01 -19.06 18.78
CA SER A 649 14.19 -18.57 18.05
C SER A 649 15.21 -19.69 17.89
N ALA A 650 15.73 -19.88 16.68
CA ALA A 650 16.73 -20.92 16.39
C ALA A 650 18.02 -20.76 17.23
N ASP A 651 18.34 -19.54 17.65
CA ASP A 651 19.49 -19.22 18.51
C ASP A 651 19.22 -19.37 20.02
N GLY A 652 18.03 -19.86 20.40
CA GLY A 652 17.60 -19.99 21.79
C GLY A 652 17.23 -18.67 22.49
N GLY A 653 17.14 -17.56 21.75
CA GLY A 653 16.59 -16.30 22.22
C GLY A 653 15.08 -16.38 22.49
N ALA A 654 14.57 -15.54 23.39
CA ALA A 654 13.14 -15.41 23.59
C ALA A 654 12.47 -14.96 22.29
N ARG A 655 11.35 -15.60 21.92
CA ARG A 655 10.53 -15.22 20.78
C ARG A 655 9.29 -14.47 21.24
N GLU A 656 9.05 -13.33 20.61
CA GLU A 656 7.90 -12.48 20.85
C GLU A 656 7.39 -11.78 19.59
N LEU A 657 6.09 -11.53 19.52
CA LEU A 657 5.46 -10.76 18.46
C LEU A 657 4.39 -9.83 19.04
N ALA A 658 4.56 -8.52 18.85
CA ALA A 658 3.52 -7.54 19.14
C ALA A 658 2.68 -7.31 17.88
N VAL A 659 1.36 -7.42 18.00
CA VAL A 659 0.42 -7.03 16.94
C VAL A 659 -0.33 -5.79 17.42
N LEU A 660 -0.06 -4.68 16.74
CA LEU A 660 -0.67 -3.39 16.99
C LEU A 660 -1.74 -3.13 15.94
N ARG A 661 -2.93 -2.78 16.41
CA ARG A 661 -4.06 -2.38 15.57
C ARG A 661 -4.51 -1.01 16.00
N PHE A 662 -4.80 -0.15 15.03
CA PHE A 662 -5.15 1.24 15.30
C PHE A 662 -6.57 1.57 14.82
N GLY A 663 -7.23 2.45 15.57
CA GLY A 663 -8.52 3.01 15.17
C GLY A 663 -8.39 3.93 13.96
N ALA A 664 -9.53 4.26 13.36
CA ALA A 664 -9.56 5.04 12.13
C ALA A 664 -9.12 6.50 12.32
N GLY A 665 -8.52 7.07 11.27
CA GLY A 665 -8.24 8.50 11.11
C GLY A 665 -9.44 9.28 10.57
N SER A 666 -10.61 8.65 10.49
CA SER A 666 -11.88 9.21 10.02
C SER A 666 -13.00 8.92 11.00
N ASP A 667 -14.09 9.69 10.91
CA ASP A 667 -15.30 9.54 11.73
C ASP A 667 -16.22 8.42 11.16
N LEU A 668 -15.61 7.29 10.82
CA LEU A 668 -16.25 6.08 10.28
C LEU A 668 -16.03 4.85 11.17
N SER A 669 -15.22 4.95 12.23
CA SER A 669 -15.01 3.85 13.16
C SER A 669 -16.24 3.63 14.05
N ASP A 670 -16.60 2.36 14.23
CA ASP A 670 -17.59 1.93 15.22
C ASP A 670 -17.04 1.91 16.65
N GLN A 671 -15.70 1.92 16.82
CA GLN A 671 -15.07 1.96 18.13
C GLN A 671 -15.34 3.31 18.80
N LYS A 672 -15.62 3.29 20.11
CA LYS A 672 -15.90 4.52 20.87
C LYS A 672 -14.89 4.77 21.97
N TYR A 673 -14.72 6.06 22.27
CA TYR A 673 -14.03 6.54 23.45
C TYR A 673 -14.93 7.57 24.15
N GLU A 674 -15.20 7.35 25.44
CA GLU A 674 -16.15 8.16 26.23
C GLU A 674 -17.53 8.30 25.55
N GLY A 675 -18.00 7.22 24.91
CA GLY A 675 -19.29 7.17 24.21
C GLY A 675 -19.36 7.92 22.87
N LYS A 676 -18.26 8.48 22.38
CA LYS A 676 -18.17 9.16 21.07
C LYS A 676 -17.42 8.30 20.05
N PRO A 677 -17.73 8.41 18.75
CA PRO A 677 -16.93 7.81 17.70
C PRO A 677 -15.46 8.18 17.87
N LEU A 678 -14.60 7.18 17.82
CA LEU A 678 -13.17 7.39 17.93
C LEU A 678 -12.59 7.68 16.56
N PHE A 679 -11.90 8.81 16.44
CA PHE A 679 -10.92 9.01 15.38
C PHE A 679 -9.68 9.71 15.91
N GLY A 680 -8.51 9.35 15.39
CA GLY A 680 -7.26 9.77 15.98
C GLY A 680 -6.02 9.16 15.33
N TYR A 681 -4.94 9.11 16.10
CA TYR A 681 -3.65 8.57 15.68
C TYR A 681 -2.89 8.02 16.90
N ALA A 682 -1.85 7.24 16.63
CA ALA A 682 -0.95 6.75 17.66
C ALA A 682 0.47 7.30 17.48
N VAL A 683 1.17 7.43 18.60
CA VAL A 683 2.62 7.64 18.64
C VAL A 683 3.26 6.34 19.10
N LEU A 684 4.10 5.76 18.25
CA LEU A 684 4.91 4.58 18.51
C LEU A 684 6.23 5.03 19.13
N HIS A 685 6.57 4.45 20.28
CA HIS A 685 7.80 4.76 21.01
C HIS A 685 8.80 3.65 20.79
N VAL A 686 9.86 3.96 20.05
CA VAL A 686 10.98 3.06 19.83
C VAL A 686 12.03 3.36 20.89
N THR A 687 12.24 2.40 21.78
CA THR A 687 13.17 2.51 22.91
C THR A 687 14.04 1.28 23.01
N LYS A 688 15.21 1.42 23.66
CA LYS A 688 16.12 0.32 23.92
C LYS A 688 15.90 -0.20 25.35
N GLU A 689 15.14 -1.27 25.49
CA GLU A 689 14.93 -1.92 26.79
C GLU A 689 15.92 -3.05 27.06
N THR A 690 16.08 -3.97 26.10
CA THR A 690 16.93 -5.17 26.26
C THR A 690 18.06 -5.19 25.23
N ASP A 691 17.85 -5.81 24.08
CA ASP A 691 18.82 -6.05 23.02
C ASP A 691 18.86 -4.92 21.98
N THR A 692 17.81 -4.81 21.17
CA THR A 692 17.71 -3.92 20.02
C THR A 692 16.56 -2.93 20.25
N PRO A 693 16.73 -1.64 19.90
CA PRO A 693 15.61 -0.70 19.91
C PRO A 693 14.45 -1.24 19.10
N ARG A 694 13.24 -1.19 19.67
CA ARG A 694 12.00 -1.64 19.03
C ARG A 694 10.81 -0.89 19.62
N ILE A 695 9.64 -1.05 19.03
CA ILE A 695 8.42 -0.40 19.53
C ILE A 695 8.05 -1.04 20.87
N ASN A 696 8.27 -0.34 21.99
CA ASN A 696 7.94 -0.86 23.33
C ASN A 696 6.78 -0.12 23.99
N ALA A 697 6.33 1.00 23.42
CA ALA A 697 5.12 1.65 23.90
C ALA A 697 4.34 2.31 22.77
N ALA A 698 3.04 2.49 23.01
CA ALA A 698 2.15 3.23 22.12
C ALA A 698 1.36 4.26 22.93
N THR A 699 1.29 5.50 22.44
CA THR A 699 0.43 6.55 22.99
C THR A 699 -0.69 6.88 22.02
N TYR A 700 -1.92 6.76 22.49
CA TYR A 700 -3.11 6.94 21.67
C TYR A 700 -3.65 8.36 21.85
N PHE A 701 -3.99 8.99 20.74
CA PHE A 701 -4.62 10.30 20.69
C PHE A 701 -6.01 10.16 20.05
N ALA A 702 -7.00 10.85 20.61
CA ALA A 702 -8.34 10.96 20.05
C ALA A 702 -8.67 12.42 19.77
N HIS A 703 -9.51 12.67 18.78
CA HIS A 703 -9.95 14.02 18.46
C HIS A 703 -10.68 14.68 19.65
N GLY A 704 -10.31 15.93 19.92
CA GLY A 704 -10.83 16.75 21.00
C GLY A 704 -12.17 17.42 20.67
N ALA A 705 -12.59 18.37 21.50
CA ALA A 705 -13.82 19.13 21.27
C ALA A 705 -13.67 20.26 20.24
N ALA A 706 -12.44 20.73 20.00
CA ALA A 706 -12.14 21.80 19.05
C ALA A 706 -11.59 21.22 17.73
N PRO A 707 -11.83 21.88 16.57
CA PRO A 707 -11.20 21.50 15.30
C PRO A 707 -9.68 21.45 15.42
N ALA A 708 -9.04 20.52 14.70
CA ALA A 708 -7.59 20.31 14.71
C ALA A 708 -6.99 20.16 16.12
N SER A 709 -7.75 19.62 17.08
CA SER A 709 -7.29 19.34 18.44
C SER A 709 -7.36 17.84 18.70
N PHE A 710 -6.28 17.30 19.28
CA PHE A 710 -6.22 15.91 19.71
C PHE A 710 -5.80 15.87 21.17
N ALA A 711 -6.46 15.01 21.94
CA ALA A 711 -6.14 14.78 23.34
C ALA A 711 -5.48 13.41 23.47
N LYS A 712 -4.43 13.34 24.29
CA LYS A 712 -3.86 12.07 24.73
C LYS A 712 -4.93 11.29 25.49
N VAL A 713 -5.22 10.09 25.02
CA VAL A 713 -6.12 9.14 25.68
C VAL A 713 -5.34 8.37 26.73
N LEU A 714 -4.32 7.62 26.31
CA LEU A 714 -3.53 6.78 27.19
C LEU A 714 -2.17 6.43 26.56
N SER A 715 -1.21 6.02 27.39
CA SER A 715 0.04 5.38 26.96
C SER A 715 0.08 3.95 27.49
N VAL A 716 0.44 2.99 26.64
CA VAL A 716 0.62 1.58 26.99
C VAL A 716 2.07 1.19 26.77
N ASP A 717 2.67 0.60 27.79
CA ASP A 717 3.90 -0.17 27.63
C ASP A 717 3.56 -1.59 27.16
N ILE A 718 4.34 -2.09 26.21
CA ILE A 718 4.16 -3.40 25.59
C ILE A 718 5.04 -4.39 26.38
N ASP A 719 4.45 -5.10 27.35
CA ASP A 719 5.14 -6.19 28.06
C ASP A 719 5.35 -7.37 27.11
N ARG A 720 6.52 -7.39 26.46
CA ARG A 720 6.95 -8.39 25.48
C ARG A 720 7.30 -9.75 26.08
N THR A 721 7.20 -9.92 27.40
CA THR A 721 7.61 -11.15 28.09
C THR A 721 6.46 -12.12 28.37
N LYS A 722 5.22 -11.71 28.08
CA LYS A 722 4.02 -12.49 28.38
C LYS A 722 3.00 -12.37 27.27
N SER A 723 2.28 -13.47 27.04
CA SER A 723 1.10 -13.46 26.18
C SER A 723 0.06 -12.46 26.70
N LEU A 724 -0.50 -11.68 25.79
CA LEU A 724 -1.61 -10.78 26.02
C LEU A 724 -2.53 -10.81 24.81
N ARG A 725 -3.77 -11.25 24.97
CA ARG A 725 -4.78 -11.26 23.91
C ARG A 725 -5.60 -9.97 23.90
N PRO A 726 -6.24 -9.62 22.77
CA PRO A 726 -6.99 -8.36 22.65
C PRO A 726 -8.06 -8.16 23.73
N LYS A 727 -8.77 -9.22 24.13
CA LYS A 727 -9.89 -9.19 25.08
C LYS A 727 -9.54 -9.69 26.49
N ASP A 728 -8.25 -9.84 26.79
CA ASP A 728 -7.82 -10.24 28.13
C ASP A 728 -8.13 -9.12 29.14
N ALA A 729 -8.62 -9.47 30.32
CA ALA A 729 -8.90 -8.48 31.38
C ALA A 729 -7.65 -7.71 31.86
N ALA A 730 -6.44 -8.19 31.52
CA ALA A 730 -5.19 -7.50 31.78
C ALA A 730 -4.88 -6.43 30.71
N ASN A 731 -5.48 -6.52 29.52
CA ASN A 731 -5.22 -5.63 28.39
C ASN A 731 -5.72 -4.22 28.69
N PRO A 732 -4.84 -3.20 28.69
CA PRO A 732 -5.25 -1.83 29.02
C PRO A 732 -6.15 -1.20 27.96
N LEU A 733 -6.08 -1.65 26.69
CA LEU A 733 -6.90 -1.07 25.62
C LEU A 733 -8.36 -1.53 25.69
N ASP A 734 -8.60 -2.78 26.07
CA ASP A 734 -9.94 -3.36 26.26
C ASP A 734 -10.76 -2.63 27.34
N LYS A 735 -10.07 -1.99 28.29
CA LYS A 735 -10.70 -1.22 29.39
C LYS A 735 -11.10 0.19 28.99
N VAL A 736 -10.56 0.70 27.88
CA VAL A 736 -10.63 2.13 27.54
C VAL A 736 -11.48 2.36 26.30
N PHE A 737 -11.47 1.43 25.36
CA PHE A 737 -12.24 1.54 24.13
C PHE A 737 -13.40 0.56 24.10
N ASP A 738 -14.56 1.03 23.65
CA ASP A 738 -15.75 0.18 23.47
C ASP A 738 -15.75 -0.42 22.05
N TRP A 739 -15.82 -1.75 21.94
CA TRP A 739 -15.73 -2.55 20.70
C TRP A 739 -17.07 -2.83 19.99
#